data_AF-A0A812Z2Q0-F1
#
_entry.id   AF-A0A812Z2Q0-F1
#
_cell.length_a   1.000
_cell.length_b   1.000
_cell.length_c   1.000
_cell.angle_alpha   90.00
_cell.angle_beta   90.00
_cell.angle_gamma   90.00
#
_symmetry.space_group_name_H-M   'P 1'
#
loop_
_entity.id
_entity.type
_entity.pdbx_description
1 polymer ?
#
loop_
_entity_poly.entity_id
_entity_poly.type
_entity_poly.pdbx_seq_one_letter_code
_entity_poly.pdbx_strand_id
1 'polypeptide(L)'
;MPCFAVGSLGKLFLYSAASGGFACAVFWNALTGDFVYDDTYAIVQNPDVYSSSPLANLLKNDFWGFPLQSEKSHKSFRPLTTLTFRVQMSQMGNTADIQAANMMHRTNVVLHGINTALLVPLYRKFGFSGKECFIAGMLFACHPVHVEAVANLVGRAELLAALFTILSILLWSPSNKRWPLSMLLGSLALLCKETAAVVALPMCTVMQTFNSLKKPSSRLKTALPLLLLAVLLVARVSLHGGIHQRPFLHRESNPAAFAENMATRILSLHFYLYRHLVLLLWPNPLCCDWSYGSIPLLHSFADMRSFGPFCVIYGLPAALLGLASCRAPRSYHRGLLSSSAFMALSIVPFSNVLFTVGFAVAERVLYIPSIAACSIMAHVLCVSLPARGPPARLCRCVSLLIVVTWCGSWARGCLKQSLVWGTAESLYRAGIAANPSNEKLHDLLATRLQNSGGDLQEAMWHAEEAIRLNDEYWHAHATLGQLRSTGGDRSAAIASYAKALSLAEEQQLDTVADAPKVRLNLAVQLQDADRHAAEGHFRRLCLLPVSDPLRAMGLVIFGAFLESGARGRREPLEEAAYMYEEALRSSSLEHRSAAHLRLGSVIRRLALTYNESLIEPGVGAPVAPSCSEKSDTLERPGSRIPSTWWQVWKCMKEFKAETEVGCDKEIDLVTLGPCHSSSPVNLVEKAWQIFRGCMAKEAVAEGSSAISRWPLPLSESMALVQMRQGLELASSPMAQSLDPGGRKWREGLAVVSARLVVEGRMSEASKLLAPLGPHLDPAAVLTAMAEEQLKGGDATVALDAYKAALALHPSRKIYLGMAESLQKLGDKAAAVHHRQLAKQCSQLDGCGGHRVVQHARPSPRDSQKRLKLETLSAGHPSYEVLSSSQFRPGRHGLGLGLVFLGAGISWSRSPCFACAPRSNAGSFPSVSVQVVTYNRPSLLLEALLQIEAQDYPTPLEVLILDDSDASSEKDVLRFAANSRHDIQYRFLSKRLTIGEKRNLAAESTGAEFICTWDDDDIYTVDRVRLQAEFLSGNRRCNCVAIERRFFYWPNEDVLRGCEDMQFLPLENTLCFRRRWFEAGRRFAAGSLNEGLGLLRGPTGVKHPGRLGILPISAEELPFLYIKHSGSMTGAGKPYAEQGAELSLLPLVRACHLGRFPDLPSCANHSRILRAVRELLRDLISGDVDDLRATGDAIKAARYLEALTGVRPQDESLQGVLDGIGELQAALATG
;
A
#
# COMPACT_ATOMS: atom_id res chain seq x y z
N MET A 1 10.96 46.05 40.68
CA MET A 1 10.85 46.66 39.34
C MET A 1 10.64 48.16 39.55
N PRO A 2 11.44 49.07 38.96
CA PRO A 2 11.04 50.47 38.84
C PRO A 2 10.12 50.65 37.62
N CYS A 3 9.26 51.67 37.67
CA CYS A 3 8.13 51.89 36.77
C CYS A 3 8.51 51.92 35.28
N PHE A 4 7.88 51.04 34.49
CA PHE A 4 7.83 51.15 33.02
C PHE A 4 6.57 51.94 32.63
N ALA A 5 6.73 53.03 31.89
CA ALA A 5 5.60 53.87 31.47
C ALA A 5 4.63 53.09 30.56
N VAL A 6 3.34 53.13 30.87
CA VAL A 6 2.27 52.32 30.26
C VAL A 6 2.24 52.45 28.72
N GLY A 7 2.44 53.65 28.18
CA GLY A 7 2.50 53.89 26.73
C GLY A 7 3.69 53.27 25.98
N SER A 8 4.72 52.79 26.70
CA SER A 8 5.87 52.08 26.10
C SER A 8 5.64 50.57 26.00
N LEU A 9 4.85 50.00 26.92
CA LEU A 9 4.47 48.58 26.92
C LEU A 9 3.56 48.24 25.75
N GLY A 10 2.53 49.05 25.49
CA GLY A 10 1.61 48.84 24.36
C GLY A 10 2.31 48.82 23.00
N LYS A 11 3.32 49.68 22.78
CA LYS A 11 4.10 49.69 21.54
C LYS A 11 4.98 48.45 21.39
N LEU A 12 5.60 47.97 22.47
CA LEU A 12 6.43 46.76 22.41
C LEU A 12 5.57 45.52 22.17
N PHE A 13 4.39 45.44 22.79
CA PHE A 13 3.40 44.38 22.55
C PHE A 13 2.92 44.37 21.09
N LEU A 14 2.58 45.55 20.54
CA LEU A 14 2.19 45.67 19.14
C LEU A 14 3.31 45.21 18.18
N TYR A 15 4.57 45.55 18.47
CA TYR A 15 5.71 45.08 17.68
C TYR A 15 5.92 43.56 17.77
N SER A 16 5.76 42.96 18.96
CA SER A 16 5.76 41.49 19.13
C SER A 16 4.66 40.82 18.31
N ALA A 17 3.42 41.28 18.45
CA ALA A 17 2.26 40.70 17.75
C ALA A 17 2.38 40.86 16.22
N ALA A 18 2.79 42.03 15.74
CA ALA A 18 2.99 42.28 14.31
C ALA A 18 4.11 41.41 13.73
N SER A 19 5.26 41.28 14.42
CA SER A 19 6.38 40.45 13.93
C SER A 19 6.01 38.97 13.90
N GLY A 20 5.35 38.46 14.95
CA GLY A 20 4.89 37.07 15.01
C GLY A 20 3.80 36.73 13.99
N GLY A 21 2.82 37.63 13.80
CA GLY A 21 1.79 37.48 12.77
C GLY A 21 2.37 37.52 11.34
N PHE A 22 3.34 38.40 11.10
CA PHE A 22 4.04 38.46 9.81
C PHE A 22 4.84 37.18 9.53
N ALA A 23 5.53 36.62 10.52
CA ALA A 23 6.20 35.32 10.40
C ALA A 23 5.23 34.20 9.98
N CYS A 24 4.08 34.08 10.66
CA CYS A 24 3.06 33.09 10.28
C CYS A 24 2.53 33.29 8.84
N ALA A 25 2.37 34.54 8.40
CA ALA A 25 1.90 34.85 7.05
C ALA A 25 2.95 34.51 5.96
N VAL A 26 4.23 34.75 6.22
CA VAL A 26 5.34 34.45 5.30
C VAL A 26 5.54 32.95 5.11
N PHE A 27 5.27 32.14 6.14
CA PHE A 27 5.39 30.68 6.10
C PHE A 27 4.06 29.94 5.87
N TRP A 28 2.99 30.65 5.48
CA TRP A 28 1.67 30.04 5.24
C TRP A 28 1.70 28.88 4.23
N ASN A 29 2.56 28.98 3.20
CA ASN A 29 2.71 27.94 2.19
C ASN A 29 3.30 26.62 2.73
N ALA A 30 3.94 26.62 3.91
CA ALA A 30 4.44 25.40 4.54
C ALA A 30 3.31 24.55 5.17
N LEU A 31 2.09 25.08 5.30
CA LEU A 31 0.96 24.41 5.98
C LEU A 31 0.33 23.26 5.17
N THR A 32 0.81 22.99 3.96
CA THR A 32 0.27 21.98 3.03
C THR A 32 1.37 21.03 2.50
N GLY A 33 2.43 20.83 3.28
CA GLY A 33 3.52 19.90 2.94
C GLY A 33 3.22 18.46 3.33
N ASP A 34 4.02 17.56 2.76
CA ASP A 34 4.08 16.13 3.08
C ASP A 34 5.34 15.81 3.91
N PHE A 35 5.47 14.59 4.43
CA PHE A 35 6.72 14.13 5.06
C PHE A 35 7.83 14.04 3.99
N VAL A 36 8.86 14.87 4.10
CA VAL A 36 9.95 14.93 3.11
C VAL A 36 11.33 14.72 3.74
N TYR A 37 12.22 14.07 2.99
CA TYR A 37 13.65 13.97 3.31
C TYR A 37 13.91 13.37 4.72
N ASP A 38 14.50 14.13 5.65
CA ASP A 38 14.79 13.67 7.02
C ASP A 38 13.53 13.23 7.80
N ASP A 39 12.34 13.73 7.43
CA ASP A 39 11.07 13.43 8.09
C ASP A 39 10.68 11.94 7.99
N THR A 40 11.02 11.29 6.87
CA THR A 40 10.73 9.87 6.66
C THR A 40 11.43 8.99 7.71
N TYR A 41 12.68 9.30 8.05
CA TYR A 41 13.46 8.53 9.02
C TYR A 41 13.16 8.92 10.47
N ALA A 42 13.06 10.23 10.75
CA ALA A 42 12.87 10.72 12.12
C ALA A 42 11.43 10.58 12.65
N ILE A 43 10.43 10.54 11.76
CA ILE A 43 9.01 10.57 12.11
C ILE A 43 8.30 9.31 11.61
N VAL A 44 8.31 9.04 10.31
CA VAL A 44 7.49 7.98 9.70
C VAL A 44 8.00 6.57 10.04
N GLN A 45 9.31 6.34 9.94
CA GLN A 45 9.94 5.05 10.23
C GLN A 45 10.35 4.88 11.70
N ASN A 46 10.24 5.92 12.53
CA ASN A 46 10.71 5.92 13.91
C ASN A 46 9.68 5.28 14.86
N PRO A 47 9.93 4.09 15.44
CA PRO A 47 8.94 3.40 16.27
C PRO A 47 8.55 4.18 17.53
N ASP A 48 9.42 5.06 18.05
CA ASP A 48 9.17 5.78 19.30
C ASP A 48 8.14 6.91 19.15
N VAL A 49 7.86 7.33 17.91
CA VAL A 49 6.83 8.31 17.55
C VAL A 49 5.42 7.70 17.61
N TYR A 50 5.27 6.37 17.56
CA TYR A 50 3.97 5.70 17.65
C TYR A 50 3.64 5.33 19.10
N SER A 51 2.35 5.27 19.44
CA SER A 51 1.92 4.97 20.82
C SER A 51 2.22 3.53 21.26
N SER A 52 2.48 2.63 20.31
CA SER A 52 2.82 1.21 20.54
C SER A 52 4.15 1.01 21.27
N SER A 53 5.16 1.84 21.03
CA SER A 53 6.47 1.73 21.70
C SER A 53 6.41 2.28 23.13
N PRO A 54 7.07 1.66 24.13
CA PRO A 54 7.08 2.18 25.51
C PRO A 54 7.65 3.60 25.63
N LEU A 55 7.01 4.47 26.42
CA LEU A 55 7.48 5.86 26.66
C LEU A 55 8.92 5.92 27.22
N ALA A 56 9.37 4.88 27.91
CA ALA A 56 10.74 4.78 28.41
C ALA A 56 11.81 4.74 27.29
N ASN A 57 11.44 4.32 26.07
CA ASN A 57 12.35 4.30 24.93
C ASN A 57 12.82 5.69 24.52
N LEU A 58 11.98 6.72 24.69
CA LEU A 58 12.34 8.13 24.41
C LEU A 58 13.60 8.56 25.19
N LEU A 59 13.88 7.95 26.35
CA LEU A 59 15.05 8.22 27.18
C LEU A 59 16.24 7.27 26.92
N LYS A 60 16.05 6.22 26.11
CA LYS A 60 17.04 5.17 25.80
C LYS A 60 17.52 5.21 24.34
N ASN A 61 16.71 5.74 23.45
CA ASN A 61 16.96 5.83 22.01
C ASN A 61 17.34 7.26 21.61
N ASP A 62 17.98 7.39 20.45
CA ASP A 62 18.24 8.67 19.82
C ASP A 62 17.04 9.18 19.01
N PHE A 63 17.18 10.39 18.47
CA PHE A 63 16.16 11.06 17.68
C PHE A 63 15.64 10.26 16.46
N TRP A 64 16.39 9.26 15.99
CA TRP A 64 16.05 8.42 14.83
C TRP A 64 15.52 7.03 15.22
N GLY A 65 15.37 6.75 16.52
CA GLY A 65 14.83 5.48 17.04
C GLY A 65 15.91 4.42 17.34
N PHE A 66 17.19 4.72 17.19
CA PHE A 66 18.27 3.75 17.51
C PHE A 66 18.68 3.82 18.98
N PRO A 67 18.95 2.69 19.67
CA PRO A 67 19.43 2.69 21.05
C PRO A 67 20.72 3.52 21.22
N LEU A 68 20.75 4.43 22.20
CA LEU A 68 21.86 5.39 22.42
C LEU A 68 23.22 4.73 22.64
N GLN A 69 23.25 3.48 23.10
CA GLN A 69 24.48 2.71 23.36
C GLN A 69 24.98 1.94 22.12
N SER A 70 24.18 1.85 21.05
CA SER A 70 24.56 1.21 19.78
C SER A 70 25.61 2.02 19.04
N GLU A 71 26.56 1.36 18.38
CA GLU A 71 27.53 2.02 17.50
C GLU A 71 26.86 2.64 16.26
N LYS A 72 25.71 2.08 15.82
CA LYS A 72 24.89 2.62 14.72
C LYS A 72 24.12 3.90 15.10
N SER A 73 24.13 4.32 16.37
CA SER A 73 23.43 5.53 16.83
C SER A 73 24.21 6.82 16.53
N HIS A 74 23.49 7.85 16.08
CA HIS A 74 24.01 9.21 15.88
C HIS A 74 24.21 9.98 17.20
N LYS A 75 23.85 9.38 18.35
CA LYS A 75 23.93 9.98 19.71
C LYS A 75 23.15 11.31 19.85
N SER A 76 22.15 11.51 18.98
CA SER A 76 21.27 12.68 18.92
C SER A 76 20.13 12.54 19.94
N PHE A 77 20.45 12.70 21.23
CA PHE A 77 19.47 12.65 22.31
C PHE A 77 18.52 13.86 22.32
N ARG A 78 17.26 13.67 21.88
CA ARG A 78 16.25 14.74 21.75
C ARG A 78 14.83 14.30 22.20
N PRO A 79 14.69 13.74 23.42
CA PRO A 79 13.45 13.10 23.89
C PRO A 79 12.21 14.02 23.84
N LEU A 80 12.38 15.31 24.11
CA LEU A 80 11.26 16.24 24.16
C LEU A 80 10.73 16.57 22.75
N THR A 81 11.60 16.60 21.73
CA THR A 81 11.16 16.78 20.34
C THR A 81 10.41 15.54 19.85
N THR A 82 10.96 14.34 20.04
CA THR A 82 10.30 13.08 19.67
C THR A 82 8.96 12.92 20.41
N LEU A 83 8.87 13.31 21.68
CA LEU A 83 7.62 13.35 22.43
C LEU A 83 6.56 14.28 21.78
N THR A 84 6.95 15.43 21.21
CA THR A 84 5.96 16.29 20.51
C THR A 84 5.45 15.66 19.21
N PHE A 85 6.28 14.92 18.47
CA PHE A 85 5.82 14.16 17.32
C PHE A 85 4.88 13.04 17.77
N ARG A 86 5.25 12.29 18.83
CA ARG A 86 4.43 11.22 19.38
C ARG A 86 3.06 11.66 19.85
N VAL A 87 2.98 12.78 20.57
CA VAL A 87 1.68 13.34 21.03
C VAL A 87 0.80 13.65 19.83
N GLN A 88 1.33 14.30 18.78
CA GLN A 88 0.53 14.60 17.59
C GLN A 88 0.18 13.34 16.78
N MET A 89 1.12 12.40 16.61
CA MET A 89 0.85 11.14 15.94
C MET A 89 -0.26 10.35 16.63
N SER A 90 -0.27 10.31 17.98
CA SER A 90 -1.35 9.70 18.75
C SER A 90 -2.69 10.44 18.67
N GLN A 91 -2.67 11.78 18.52
CA GLN A 91 -3.88 12.59 18.29
C GLN A 91 -4.47 12.38 16.89
N MET A 92 -3.66 11.92 15.94
CA MET A 92 -4.04 11.62 14.57
C MET A 92 -4.22 10.10 14.34
N GLY A 93 -4.47 9.31 15.39
CA GLY A 93 -4.80 7.89 15.24
C GLY A 93 -3.60 6.94 15.00
N ASN A 94 -2.36 7.41 15.23
CA ASN A 94 -1.11 6.70 14.94
C ASN A 94 -0.85 6.41 13.45
N THR A 95 -1.47 7.15 12.53
CA THR A 95 -1.20 7.05 11.09
C THR A 95 -0.26 8.18 10.63
N ALA A 96 0.76 7.83 9.83
CA ALA A 96 1.64 8.81 9.19
C ALA A 96 1.04 9.31 7.87
N ASP A 97 -0.08 10.01 7.97
CA ASP A 97 -0.85 10.52 6.84
C ASP A 97 -0.60 12.03 6.56
N ILE A 98 -1.19 12.54 5.48
CA ILE A 98 -1.07 13.94 5.11
C ILE A 98 -1.71 14.90 6.14
N GLN A 99 -2.71 14.47 6.91
CA GLN A 99 -3.29 15.27 7.99
C GLN A 99 -2.32 15.40 9.17
N ALA A 100 -1.65 14.32 9.56
CA ALA A 100 -0.57 14.34 10.55
C ALA A 100 0.56 15.28 10.12
N ALA A 101 1.03 15.19 8.87
CA ALA A 101 2.02 16.14 8.32
C ALA A 101 1.52 17.59 8.43
N ASN A 102 0.32 17.89 7.93
CA ASN A 102 -0.29 19.23 8.00
C ASN A 102 -0.43 19.76 9.43
N MET A 103 -0.82 18.91 10.39
CA MET A 103 -0.89 19.28 11.81
C MET A 103 0.50 19.60 12.37
N MET A 104 1.53 18.83 11.98
CA MET A 104 2.90 19.05 12.41
C MET A 104 3.51 20.33 11.78
N HIS A 105 3.19 20.65 10.52
CA HIS A 105 3.60 21.91 9.88
C HIS A 105 2.95 23.13 10.55
N ARG A 106 1.65 23.06 10.89
CA ARG A 106 0.96 24.11 11.67
C ARG A 106 1.69 24.40 12.97
N THR A 107 2.12 23.37 13.71
CA THR A 107 2.91 23.54 14.93
C THR A 107 4.24 24.23 14.66
N ASN A 108 4.97 23.89 13.60
CA ASN A 108 6.24 24.52 13.27
C ASN A 108 6.06 26.01 12.88
N VAL A 109 5.07 26.35 12.05
CA VAL A 109 4.75 27.75 11.70
C VAL A 109 4.35 28.56 12.93
N VAL A 110 3.50 28.01 13.81
CA VAL A 110 3.12 28.67 15.07
C VAL A 110 4.30 28.85 16.02
N LEU A 111 5.18 27.86 16.16
CA LEU A 111 6.41 27.97 16.95
C LEU A 111 7.34 29.05 16.41
N HIS A 112 7.48 29.18 15.09
CA HIS A 112 8.25 30.26 14.46
C HIS A 112 7.64 31.65 14.74
N GLY A 113 6.31 31.78 14.65
CA GLY A 113 5.58 33.00 15.02
C GLY A 113 5.75 33.39 16.49
N ILE A 114 5.63 32.43 17.41
CA ILE A 114 5.86 32.62 18.86
C ILE A 114 7.31 33.05 19.12
N ASN A 115 8.29 32.34 18.55
CA ASN A 115 9.70 32.67 18.67
C ASN A 115 9.96 34.12 18.23
N THR A 116 9.50 34.48 17.04
CA THR A 116 9.62 35.83 16.47
C THR A 116 8.99 36.90 17.37
N ALA A 117 7.80 36.65 17.92
CA ALA A 117 7.14 37.57 18.85
C ALA A 117 7.94 37.77 20.16
N LEU A 118 8.59 36.70 20.66
CA LEU A 118 9.43 36.73 21.85
C LEU A 118 10.82 37.36 21.61
N LEU A 119 11.28 37.47 20.37
CA LEU A 119 12.55 38.14 20.06
C LEU A 119 12.50 39.66 20.31
N VAL A 120 11.36 40.32 20.07
CA VAL A 120 11.20 41.77 20.30
C VAL A 120 11.54 42.18 21.76
N PRO A 121 11.00 41.53 22.82
CA PRO A 121 11.43 41.79 24.19
C PRO A 121 12.85 41.27 24.49
N LEU A 122 13.36 40.24 23.80
CA LEU A 122 14.74 39.77 23.97
C LEU A 122 15.75 40.81 23.49
N TYR A 123 15.55 41.38 22.29
CA TYR A 123 16.33 42.49 21.76
C TYR A 123 16.26 43.71 22.67
N ARG A 124 15.08 43.98 23.25
CA ARG A 124 14.94 45.05 24.24
C ARG A 124 15.77 44.77 25.51
N LYS A 125 15.92 43.51 25.89
CA LYS A 125 16.75 43.06 27.03
C LYS A 125 18.25 43.11 26.73
N PHE A 126 18.68 42.87 25.49
CA PHE A 126 20.08 43.08 25.04
C PHE A 126 20.48 44.56 25.07
N GLY A 127 19.52 45.47 24.81
CA GLY A 127 19.69 46.92 25.00
C GLY A 127 19.20 47.78 23.84
N PHE A 128 18.65 47.17 22.78
CA PHE A 128 18.20 47.88 21.59
C PHE A 128 17.00 48.80 21.85
N SER A 129 16.85 49.84 21.04
CA SER A 129 15.68 50.72 21.02
C SER A 129 14.46 50.01 20.42
N GLY A 130 13.25 50.50 20.70
CA GLY A 130 12.02 49.85 20.21
C GLY A 130 11.92 49.77 18.68
N LYS A 131 12.59 50.67 17.93
CA LYS A 131 12.64 50.61 16.46
C LYS A 131 13.59 49.51 15.97
N GLU A 132 14.78 49.43 16.56
CA GLU A 132 15.75 48.36 16.27
C GLU A 132 15.15 46.99 16.62
N CYS A 133 14.45 46.85 17.75
CA CYS A 133 13.74 45.62 18.12
C CYS A 133 12.72 45.19 17.05
N PHE A 134 11.95 46.13 16.50
CA PHE A 134 10.94 45.82 15.47
C PHE A 134 11.59 45.48 14.12
N ILE A 135 12.61 46.22 13.68
CA ILE A 135 13.33 45.92 12.44
C ILE A 135 14.04 44.56 12.54
N ALA A 136 14.70 44.27 13.66
CA ALA A 136 15.32 42.96 13.90
C ALA A 136 14.28 41.82 13.91
N GLY A 137 13.12 42.05 14.55
CA GLY A 137 12.00 41.10 14.55
C GLY A 137 11.46 40.82 13.15
N MET A 138 11.27 41.87 12.32
CA MET A 138 10.79 41.73 10.93
C MET A 138 11.83 41.08 10.01
N LEU A 139 13.12 41.39 10.16
CA LEU A 139 14.20 40.72 9.42
C LEU A 139 14.25 39.23 9.77
N PHE A 140 14.15 38.88 11.05
CA PHE A 140 14.08 37.49 11.49
C PHE A 140 12.83 36.78 10.96
N ALA A 141 11.66 37.41 11.07
CA ALA A 141 10.36 36.85 10.66
C ALA A 141 10.27 36.37 9.19
N CYS A 142 11.16 36.84 8.33
CA CYS A 142 11.15 36.51 6.90
C CYS A 142 12.50 36.02 6.37
N HIS A 143 13.47 35.67 7.23
CA HIS A 143 14.81 35.31 6.78
C HIS A 143 14.80 33.93 6.05
N PRO A 144 15.18 33.84 4.76
CA PRO A 144 15.02 32.60 3.97
C PRO A 144 15.75 31.37 4.51
N VAL A 145 16.85 31.54 5.24
CA VAL A 145 17.55 30.44 5.95
C VAL A 145 16.66 29.68 6.96
N HIS A 146 15.54 30.26 7.38
CA HIS A 146 14.60 29.59 8.29
C HIS A 146 13.72 28.56 7.60
N VAL A 147 13.67 28.52 6.26
CA VAL A 147 12.76 27.62 5.55
C VAL A 147 13.07 26.16 5.88
N GLU A 148 14.34 25.76 5.95
CA GLU A 148 14.70 24.40 6.42
C GLU A 148 14.27 24.15 7.88
N ALA A 149 14.26 25.16 8.75
CA ALA A 149 13.85 24.97 10.15
C ALA A 149 12.31 24.99 10.36
N VAL A 150 11.55 25.58 9.45
CA VAL A 150 10.10 25.80 9.58
C VAL A 150 9.28 24.85 8.69
N ALA A 151 9.72 24.63 7.45
CA ALA A 151 8.99 23.78 6.49
C ALA A 151 9.30 22.28 6.68
N ASN A 152 10.55 21.90 6.92
CA ASN A 152 10.93 20.54 7.32
C ASN A 152 10.33 20.21 8.70
N LEU A 153 9.69 19.06 8.91
CA LEU A 153 9.05 18.76 10.19
C LEU A 153 10.08 18.50 11.29
N VAL A 154 11.17 17.80 10.97
CA VAL A 154 12.38 17.62 11.81
C VAL A 154 12.98 18.95 12.29
N GLY A 155 12.79 20.04 11.52
CA GLY A 155 13.18 21.40 11.88
C GLY A 155 12.62 21.88 13.24
N ARG A 156 11.54 21.25 13.73
CA ARG A 156 10.97 21.45 15.07
C ARG A 156 11.99 21.40 16.21
N ALA A 157 13.04 20.57 16.09
CA ALA A 157 14.12 20.52 17.07
C ALA A 157 14.75 21.90 17.30
N GLU A 158 14.99 22.67 16.22
CA GLU A 158 15.50 24.05 16.29
C GLU A 158 14.47 25.02 16.87
N LEU A 159 13.19 24.86 16.51
CA LEU A 159 12.12 25.78 16.92
C LEU A 159 11.81 25.68 18.42
N LEU A 160 11.75 24.45 18.97
CA LEU A 160 11.59 24.21 20.41
C LEU A 160 12.85 24.62 21.19
N ALA A 161 14.04 24.28 20.66
CA ALA A 161 15.32 24.72 21.21
C ALA A 161 15.40 26.25 21.34
N ALA A 162 15.02 26.98 20.29
CA ALA A 162 14.96 28.43 20.29
C ALA A 162 13.94 28.96 21.30
N LEU A 163 12.73 28.39 21.37
CA LEU A 163 11.68 28.79 22.31
C LEU A 163 12.17 28.71 23.76
N PHE A 164 12.71 27.56 24.16
CA PHE A 164 13.22 27.36 25.51
C PHE A 164 14.45 28.23 25.81
N THR A 165 15.33 28.44 24.82
CA THR A 165 16.49 29.35 24.92
C THR A 165 16.05 30.80 25.14
N ILE A 166 15.12 31.30 24.32
CA ILE A 166 14.60 32.67 24.40
C ILE A 166 13.89 32.88 25.74
N LEU A 167 13.01 31.96 26.16
CA LEU A 167 12.28 32.06 27.44
C LEU A 167 13.23 31.97 28.65
N SER A 168 14.22 31.07 28.63
CA SER A 168 15.26 30.98 29.67
C SER A 168 15.98 32.32 29.83
N ILE A 169 16.48 32.89 28.72
CA ILE A 169 17.21 34.15 28.72
C ILE A 169 16.30 35.33 29.10
N LEU A 170 15.04 35.37 28.66
CA LEU A 170 14.07 36.42 29.03
C LEU A 170 13.77 36.41 30.53
N LEU A 171 13.55 35.25 31.13
CA LEU A 171 13.21 35.11 32.55
C LEU A 171 14.43 35.24 33.49
N TRP A 172 15.65 35.08 32.98
CA TRP A 172 16.88 35.18 33.78
C TRP A 172 17.02 36.55 34.46
N SER A 173 17.07 36.55 35.79
CA SER A 173 17.45 37.71 36.59
C SER A 173 17.83 37.25 38.02
N PRO A 174 19.06 37.55 38.51
CA PRO A 174 19.59 37.03 39.78
C PRO A 174 18.86 37.56 41.02
N SER A 175 18.15 38.68 40.84
CA SER A 175 17.37 39.43 41.82
C SER A 175 15.87 39.10 41.76
N ASN A 176 15.45 38.27 40.81
CA ASN A 176 14.05 37.86 40.64
C ASN A 176 13.90 36.42 41.15
N LYS A 177 12.77 36.11 41.82
CA LYS A 177 12.47 34.73 42.28
C LYS A 177 12.31 33.73 41.12
N ARG A 178 12.22 34.20 39.87
CA ARG A 178 12.04 33.38 38.64
C ARG A 178 13.32 32.75 38.07
N TRP A 179 14.50 32.97 38.66
CA TRP A 179 15.74 32.37 38.15
C TRP A 179 15.73 30.82 38.09
N PRO A 180 15.06 30.05 38.99
CA PRO A 180 15.01 28.58 38.86
C PRO A 180 14.20 28.14 37.63
N LEU A 181 13.13 28.85 37.29
CA LEU A 181 12.36 28.59 36.07
C LEU A 181 13.18 28.87 34.81
N SER A 182 14.00 29.92 34.82
CA SER A 182 14.97 30.20 33.76
C SER A 182 15.99 29.05 33.60
N MET A 183 16.49 28.50 34.72
CA MET A 183 17.37 27.32 34.70
C MET A 183 16.65 26.09 34.11
N LEU A 184 15.44 25.78 34.58
CA LEU A 184 14.63 24.67 34.09
C LEU A 184 14.38 24.75 32.59
N LEU A 185 13.98 25.92 32.08
CA LEU A 185 13.78 26.14 30.65
C LEU A 185 15.09 25.97 29.86
N GLY A 186 16.24 26.41 30.41
CA GLY A 186 17.55 26.15 29.82
C GLY A 186 17.91 24.67 29.76
N SER A 187 17.51 23.87 30.76
CA SER A 187 17.63 22.41 30.74
C SER A 187 16.68 21.75 29.72
N LEU A 188 15.43 22.21 29.62
CA LEU A 188 14.46 21.70 28.64
C LEU A 188 14.91 21.96 27.19
N ALA A 189 15.65 23.06 26.95
CA ALA A 189 16.26 23.33 25.66
C ALA A 189 17.20 22.20 25.22
N LEU A 190 17.99 21.62 26.14
CA LEU A 190 18.88 20.48 25.88
C LEU A 190 18.11 19.24 25.40
N LEU A 191 16.92 19.00 25.97
CA LEU A 191 16.07 17.86 25.65
C LEU A 191 15.39 17.98 24.27
N CYS A 192 15.41 19.18 23.68
CA CYS A 192 14.97 19.42 22.30
C CYS A 192 16.16 19.35 21.33
N LYS A 193 17.27 20.01 21.68
CA LYS A 193 18.51 19.99 20.89
C LYS A 193 19.72 20.33 21.74
N GLU A 194 20.77 19.56 21.54
CA GLU A 194 22.05 19.67 22.24
C GLU A 194 22.72 21.04 22.16
N THR A 195 22.58 21.75 21.03
CA THR A 195 23.17 23.08 20.81
C THR A 195 22.51 24.17 21.67
N ALA A 196 21.25 24.00 22.07
CA ALA A 196 20.43 25.03 22.68
C ALA A 196 20.91 25.41 24.09
N ALA A 197 21.24 24.42 24.92
CA ALA A 197 21.70 24.67 26.28
C ALA A 197 23.08 25.35 26.34
N VAL A 198 23.93 25.08 25.35
CA VAL A 198 25.25 25.74 25.16
C VAL A 198 25.08 27.23 24.80
N VAL A 199 23.92 27.65 24.31
CA VAL A 199 23.56 29.07 24.15
C VAL A 199 22.86 29.61 25.39
N ALA A 200 21.79 28.96 25.85
CA ALA A 200 20.91 29.47 26.90
C ALA A 200 21.63 29.72 28.23
N LEU A 201 22.38 28.72 28.72
CA LEU A 201 22.99 28.78 30.05
C LEU A 201 24.21 29.72 30.10
N PRO A 202 25.16 29.69 29.15
CA PRO A 202 26.27 30.65 29.12
C PRO A 202 25.80 32.07 28.86
N MET A 203 24.75 32.28 28.04
CA MET A 203 24.21 33.63 27.82
C MET A 203 23.60 34.22 29.10
N CYS A 204 22.96 33.41 29.95
CA CYS A 204 22.55 33.85 31.29
C CYS A 204 23.75 34.36 32.12
N THR A 205 24.90 33.65 32.08
CA THR A 205 26.14 34.11 32.72
C THR A 205 26.72 35.39 32.09
N VAL A 206 26.71 35.53 30.76
CA VAL A 206 27.13 36.77 30.06
C VAL A 206 26.24 37.96 30.44
N MET A 207 24.92 37.77 30.48
CA MET A 207 24.00 38.81 30.94
C MET A 207 24.20 39.13 32.42
N GLN A 208 24.60 38.15 33.23
CA GLN A 208 24.92 38.34 34.63
C GLN A 208 26.20 39.17 34.81
N THR A 209 27.29 38.88 34.10
CA THR A 209 28.53 39.66 34.21
C THR A 209 28.32 41.12 33.82
N PHE A 210 27.59 41.40 32.74
CA PHE A 210 27.20 42.78 32.37
C PHE A 210 26.37 43.51 33.43
N ASN A 211 25.62 42.81 34.28
CA ASN A 211 24.90 43.40 35.41
C ASN A 211 25.80 43.52 36.66
N SER A 212 26.63 42.51 36.95
CA SER A 212 27.56 42.47 38.08
C SER A 212 28.61 43.58 38.02
N LEU A 213 29.04 43.98 36.81
CA LEU A 213 29.91 45.15 36.59
C LEU A 213 29.32 46.48 37.13
N LYS A 214 28.00 46.55 37.36
CA LYS A 214 27.33 47.74 37.93
C LYS A 214 26.98 47.59 39.41
N LYS A 215 26.81 46.36 39.91
CA LYS A 215 26.57 46.03 41.31
C LYS A 215 27.14 44.63 41.60
N PRO A 216 28.18 44.48 42.45
CA PRO A 216 28.80 43.19 42.72
C PRO A 216 27.91 42.27 43.59
N SER A 217 26.89 41.67 42.98
CA SER A 217 26.12 40.58 43.57
C SER A 217 26.93 39.27 43.56
N SER A 218 26.58 38.32 44.44
CA SER A 218 27.41 37.14 44.74
C SER A 218 27.92 36.39 43.50
N ARG A 219 29.26 36.21 43.43
CA ARG A 219 29.95 35.49 42.35
C ARG A 219 29.35 34.09 42.11
N LEU A 220 28.89 33.43 43.17
CA LEU A 220 28.22 32.13 43.16
C LEU A 220 27.03 32.04 42.17
N LYS A 221 26.17 33.08 42.12
CA LYS A 221 25.02 33.11 41.17
C LYS A 221 25.43 33.28 39.71
N THR A 222 26.66 33.71 39.45
CA THR A 222 27.20 33.90 38.10
C THR A 222 27.74 32.57 37.53
N ALA A 223 28.24 31.69 38.40
CA ALA A 223 28.73 30.37 38.05
C ALA A 223 27.62 29.30 37.90
N LEU A 224 26.49 29.47 38.59
CA LEU A 224 25.42 28.46 38.63
C LEU A 224 24.90 27.99 37.26
N PRO A 225 24.69 28.84 36.23
CA PRO A 225 24.30 28.36 34.89
C PRO A 225 25.37 27.49 34.23
N LEU A 226 26.65 27.81 34.40
CA LEU A 226 27.76 27.05 33.84
C LEU A 226 27.96 25.72 34.59
N LEU A 227 27.77 25.70 35.91
CA LEU A 227 27.77 24.47 36.70
C LEU A 227 26.62 23.54 36.28
N LEU A 228 25.41 24.08 36.10
CA LEU A 228 24.28 23.30 35.58
C LEU A 228 24.56 22.76 34.18
N LEU A 229 25.12 23.58 33.27
CA LEU A 229 25.53 23.12 31.94
C LEU A 229 26.54 21.97 32.02
N ALA A 230 27.57 22.09 32.88
CA ALA A 230 28.56 21.04 33.08
C ALA A 230 27.93 19.74 33.59
N VAL A 231 27.05 19.81 34.61
CA VAL A 231 26.31 18.64 35.12
C VAL A 231 25.44 18.00 34.04
N LEU A 232 24.73 18.79 33.25
CA LEU A 232 23.88 18.30 32.16
C LEU A 232 24.69 17.65 31.02
N LEU A 233 25.84 18.23 30.65
CA LEU A 233 26.74 17.67 29.64
C LEU A 233 27.36 16.35 30.13
N VAL A 234 27.81 16.28 31.39
CA VAL A 234 28.30 15.03 32.00
C VAL A 234 27.20 13.97 32.02
N ALA A 235 26.00 14.31 32.48
CA ALA A 235 24.86 13.38 32.50
C ALA A 235 24.54 12.85 31.09
N ARG A 236 24.54 13.72 30.06
CA ARG A 236 24.33 13.31 28.66
C ARG A 236 25.44 12.38 28.16
N VAL A 237 26.71 12.70 28.43
CA VAL A 237 27.85 11.84 28.05
C VAL A 237 27.76 10.47 28.73
N SER A 238 27.35 10.40 30.00
CA SER A 238 27.11 9.13 30.70
C SER A 238 25.99 8.31 30.05
N LEU A 239 24.88 8.94 29.63
CA LEU A 239 23.78 8.27 28.92
C LEU A 239 24.21 7.66 27.57
N HIS A 240 25.19 8.27 26.89
CA HIS A 240 25.75 7.77 25.63
C HIS A 240 26.75 6.60 25.80
N GLY A 241 26.97 6.09 27.01
CA GLY A 241 28.00 5.06 27.27
C GLY A 241 29.42 5.64 27.46
N GLY A 242 29.54 6.95 27.71
CA GLY A 242 30.81 7.61 28.03
C GLY A 242 31.53 8.22 26.82
N ILE A 243 32.68 8.87 27.10
CA ILE A 243 33.44 9.69 26.13
C ILE A 243 34.00 8.88 24.96
N HIS A 244 34.18 7.56 25.14
CA HIS A 244 34.78 6.68 24.14
C HIS A 244 33.82 6.28 23.00
N GLN A 245 32.49 6.30 23.23
CA GLN A 245 31.51 6.06 22.17
C GLN A 245 31.33 7.33 21.32
N ARG A 246 32.07 7.40 20.20
CA ARG A 246 31.89 8.47 19.21
C ARG A 246 30.59 8.25 18.41
N PRO A 247 29.90 9.31 17.98
CA PRO A 247 28.81 9.16 17.02
C PRO A 247 29.34 8.62 15.69
N PHE A 248 28.55 7.78 15.03
CA PHE A 248 28.83 7.37 13.66
C PHE A 248 28.78 8.60 12.74
N LEU A 249 29.82 8.80 11.92
CA LEU A 249 30.00 9.97 11.08
C LEU A 249 30.49 9.52 9.71
N HIS A 250 29.67 9.74 8.69
CA HIS A 250 30.00 9.48 7.29
C HIS A 250 31.03 10.49 6.77
N ARG A 251 32.04 9.99 6.03
CA ARG A 251 33.07 10.84 5.40
C ARG A 251 32.46 11.71 4.32
N GLU A 252 31.48 11.16 3.62
CA GLU A 252 30.71 11.75 2.54
C GLU A 252 29.89 12.95 3.05
N SER A 253 29.36 12.84 4.28
CA SER A 253 28.57 13.89 4.92
C SER A 253 29.39 15.12 5.36
N ASN A 254 30.67 14.93 5.71
CA ASN A 254 31.59 16.03 6.06
C ASN A 254 33.05 15.68 5.70
N PRO A 255 33.45 15.79 4.41
CA PRO A 255 34.77 15.35 3.96
C PRO A 255 35.90 16.16 4.59
N ALA A 256 35.66 17.43 4.95
CA ALA A 256 36.63 18.28 5.61
C ALA A 256 37.04 17.76 7.00
N ALA A 257 36.11 17.22 7.80
CA ALA A 257 36.40 16.68 9.12
C ALA A 257 37.32 15.45 9.08
N PHE A 258 37.34 14.72 7.97
CA PHE A 258 38.15 13.52 7.74
C PHE A 258 39.40 13.76 6.88
N ALA A 259 39.64 14.98 6.41
CA ALA A 259 40.85 15.29 5.64
C ALA A 259 42.12 15.03 6.49
N GLU A 260 43.04 14.22 5.98
CA GLU A 260 44.28 13.82 6.68
C GLU A 260 45.22 15.01 6.92
N ASN A 261 45.40 15.85 5.89
CA ASN A 261 46.19 17.06 6.00
C ASN A 261 45.46 18.10 6.88
N MET A 262 46.07 18.44 8.02
CA MET A 262 45.56 19.41 8.98
C MET A 262 45.33 20.80 8.35
N ALA A 263 46.16 21.24 7.41
CA ALA A 263 45.96 22.50 6.70
C ALA A 263 44.68 22.46 5.84
N THR A 264 44.45 21.36 5.11
CA THR A 264 43.24 21.14 4.31
C THR A 264 41.99 21.09 5.19
N ARG A 265 42.07 20.39 6.34
CA ARG A 265 41.01 20.34 7.34
C ARG A 265 40.67 21.73 7.86
N ILE A 266 41.66 22.48 8.36
CA ILE A 266 41.46 23.82 8.92
C ILE A 266 40.87 24.77 7.88
N LEU A 267 41.45 24.86 6.67
CA LEU A 267 40.98 25.74 5.61
C LEU A 267 39.54 25.42 5.20
N SER A 268 39.23 24.15 4.95
CA SER A 268 37.90 23.72 4.50
C SER A 268 36.84 23.95 5.57
N LEU A 269 37.13 23.69 6.85
CA LEU A 269 36.19 23.98 7.96
C LEU A 269 35.98 25.48 8.17
N HIS A 270 37.01 26.32 8.01
CA HIS A 270 36.84 27.78 8.02
C HIS A 270 36.01 28.27 6.82
N PHE A 271 36.13 27.61 5.66
CA PHE A 271 35.30 27.91 4.50
C PHE A 271 33.83 27.47 4.68
N TYR A 272 33.58 26.35 5.35
CA TYR A 272 32.22 25.96 5.74
C TYR A 272 31.62 26.99 6.71
N LEU A 273 32.36 27.44 7.72
CA LEU A 273 31.93 28.51 8.62
C LEU A 273 31.65 29.83 7.87
N TYR A 274 32.51 30.19 6.92
CA TYR A 274 32.29 31.33 6.02
C TYR A 274 31.00 31.19 5.21
N ARG A 275 30.73 30.01 4.63
CA ARG A 275 29.48 29.75 3.87
C ARG A 275 28.24 29.92 4.76
N HIS A 276 28.27 29.44 6.00
CA HIS A 276 27.21 29.68 6.98
C HIS A 276 27.01 31.19 7.28
N LEU A 277 28.09 31.96 7.45
CA LEU A 277 28.00 33.41 7.65
C LEU A 277 27.50 34.17 6.40
N VAL A 278 27.86 33.72 5.20
CA VAL A 278 27.33 34.26 3.94
C VAL A 278 25.83 34.01 3.85
N LEU A 279 25.34 32.81 4.20
CA LEU A 279 23.90 32.51 4.21
C LEU A 279 23.11 33.37 5.23
N LEU A 280 23.72 33.85 6.31
CA LEU A 280 23.12 34.81 7.25
C LEU A 280 23.04 36.26 6.72
N LEU A 281 23.72 36.59 5.61
CA LEU A 281 23.72 37.91 4.99
C LEU A 281 23.02 37.90 3.63
N TRP A 282 23.20 36.82 2.87
CA TRP A 282 22.67 36.58 1.54
C TRP A 282 22.27 35.10 1.38
N PRO A 283 21.06 34.72 1.81
CA PRO A 283 20.57 33.34 1.78
C PRO A 283 20.14 32.91 0.35
N ASN A 284 21.11 32.80 -0.56
CA ASN A 284 20.92 32.30 -1.92
C ASN A 284 22.25 31.76 -2.54
N PRO A 285 22.24 30.64 -3.27
CA PRO A 285 21.15 29.67 -3.35
C PRO A 285 20.97 28.93 -2.01
N LEU A 286 19.77 28.41 -1.77
CA LEU A 286 19.42 27.55 -0.65
C LEU A 286 19.32 26.10 -1.15
N CYS A 287 19.83 25.15 -0.37
CA CYS A 287 19.82 23.73 -0.70
C CYS A 287 19.52 22.87 0.54
N CYS A 288 18.75 21.79 0.36
CA CYS A 288 18.48 20.82 1.43
C CYS A 288 19.68 19.93 1.78
N ASP A 289 20.71 19.87 0.91
CA ASP A 289 21.95 19.14 1.20
C ASP A 289 23.20 19.79 0.57
N TRP A 290 24.25 19.91 1.38
CA TRP A 290 25.58 20.43 1.01
C TRP A 290 26.70 19.40 1.24
N SER A 291 26.37 18.13 1.51
CA SER A 291 27.32 17.02 1.62
C SER A 291 27.66 16.39 0.26
N TYR A 292 28.38 15.26 0.22
CA TYR A 292 28.71 14.51 -1.01
C TYR A 292 29.41 15.38 -2.07
N GLY A 293 30.70 15.67 -1.86
CA GLY A 293 31.56 16.40 -2.82
C GLY A 293 31.23 17.88 -3.09
N SER A 294 29.99 18.32 -2.82
CA SER A 294 29.36 19.60 -3.17
C SER A 294 30.18 20.87 -2.89
N ILE A 295 31.09 20.83 -1.91
CA ILE A 295 32.01 21.91 -1.62
C ILE A 295 33.45 21.35 -1.68
N PRO A 296 34.17 21.56 -2.80
CA PRO A 296 35.52 21.03 -2.98
C PRO A 296 36.48 21.57 -1.91
N LEU A 297 37.27 20.66 -1.32
CA LEU A 297 38.20 20.97 -0.24
C LEU A 297 39.27 22.01 -0.64
N LEU A 298 39.77 22.74 0.34
CA LEU A 298 40.82 23.75 0.18
C LEU A 298 42.19 23.17 0.53
N HIS A 299 42.99 22.84 -0.48
CA HIS A 299 44.30 22.23 -0.28
C HIS A 299 45.43 23.23 -0.01
N SER A 300 45.24 24.52 -0.31
CA SER A 300 46.27 25.56 -0.19
C SER A 300 45.72 26.91 0.28
N PHE A 301 46.52 27.64 1.07
CA PHE A 301 46.26 29.03 1.45
C PHE A 301 46.26 30.00 0.25
N ALA A 302 46.86 29.59 -0.89
CA ALA A 302 46.85 30.38 -2.12
C ALA A 302 45.51 30.33 -2.89
N ASP A 303 44.60 29.42 -2.52
CA ASP A 303 43.25 29.40 -3.10
C ASP A 303 42.50 30.68 -2.73
N MET A 304 42.00 31.42 -3.73
CA MET A 304 41.25 32.67 -3.53
C MET A 304 40.05 32.51 -2.58
N ARG A 305 39.44 31.31 -2.55
CA ARG A 305 38.33 30.96 -1.65
C ARG A 305 38.73 31.05 -0.17
N SER A 306 40.01 30.93 0.16
CA SER A 306 40.53 31.04 1.53
C SER A 306 40.48 32.46 2.10
N PHE A 307 40.51 33.51 1.27
CA PHE A 307 40.58 34.90 1.72
C PHE A 307 39.24 35.46 2.22
N GLY A 308 38.13 35.06 1.59
CA GLY A 308 36.77 35.45 2.01
C GLY A 308 36.46 35.12 3.49
N PRO A 309 36.74 33.89 3.96
CA PRO A 309 36.68 33.52 5.37
C PRO A 309 37.39 34.51 6.30
N PHE A 310 38.66 34.84 6.06
CA PHE A 310 39.39 35.74 6.96
C PHE A 310 38.79 37.15 7.01
N CYS A 311 38.34 37.66 5.85
CA CYS A 311 37.73 38.99 5.75
C CYS A 311 36.37 39.07 6.47
N VAL A 312 35.52 38.05 6.37
CA VAL A 312 34.17 38.06 6.96
C VAL A 312 34.15 37.57 8.41
N ILE A 313 34.95 36.56 8.77
CA ILE A 313 35.00 36.00 10.13
C ILE A 313 35.72 36.94 11.10
N TYR A 314 36.83 37.57 10.68
CA TYR A 314 37.64 38.43 11.56
C TYR A 314 37.58 39.91 11.16
N GLY A 315 37.72 40.22 9.87
CA GLY A 315 37.76 41.60 9.36
C GLY A 315 36.46 42.38 9.62
N LEU A 316 35.31 41.82 9.27
CA LEU A 316 34.01 42.48 9.45
C LEU A 316 33.66 42.73 10.94
N PRO A 317 33.78 41.75 11.87
CA PRO A 317 33.60 42.02 13.30
C PRO A 317 34.60 43.04 13.86
N ALA A 318 35.88 42.98 13.47
CA ALA A 318 36.89 43.94 13.92
C ALA A 318 36.56 45.37 13.44
N ALA A 319 36.14 45.53 12.18
CA ALA A 319 35.71 46.81 11.62
C ALA A 319 34.45 47.35 12.31
N LEU A 320 33.45 46.49 12.56
CA LEU A 320 32.22 46.88 13.27
C LEU A 320 32.48 47.25 14.73
N LEU A 321 33.37 46.52 15.43
CA LEU A 321 33.81 46.85 16.79
C LEU A 321 34.61 48.16 16.84
N GLY A 322 35.48 48.41 15.85
CA GLY A 322 36.20 49.69 15.70
C GLY A 322 35.25 50.86 15.47
N LEU A 323 34.34 50.74 14.50
CA LEU A 323 33.34 51.76 14.20
C LEU A 323 32.40 52.05 15.39
N ALA A 324 31.98 51.01 16.11
CA ALA A 324 31.18 51.17 17.33
C ALA A 324 31.97 51.90 18.44
N SER A 325 33.25 51.54 18.63
CA SER A 325 34.15 52.16 19.61
C SER A 325 34.40 53.64 19.35
N CYS A 326 34.41 54.08 18.09
CA CYS A 326 34.70 55.47 17.73
C CYS A 326 33.48 56.42 17.73
N ARG A 327 32.21 55.93 17.73
CA ARG A 327 31.04 56.81 17.54
C ARG A 327 29.79 56.52 18.38
N ALA A 328 29.65 55.39 19.07
CA ALA A 328 28.39 55.01 19.71
C ALA A 328 28.31 55.35 21.22
N PRO A 329 27.17 55.88 21.73
CA PRO A 329 26.91 55.99 23.16
C PRO A 329 26.97 54.64 23.90
N ARG A 330 27.46 54.63 25.16
CA ARG A 330 27.66 53.42 26.00
C ARG A 330 26.45 52.47 26.11
N SER A 331 25.23 52.93 25.84
CA SER A 331 24.02 52.10 25.77
C SER A 331 24.02 51.10 24.61
N TYR A 332 24.55 51.49 23.45
CA TYR A 332 24.51 50.69 22.22
C TYR A 332 25.54 49.57 22.21
N HIS A 333 26.72 49.82 22.79
CA HIS A 333 27.76 48.81 23.03
C HIS A 333 27.22 47.55 23.70
N ARG A 334 26.27 47.68 24.64
CA ARG A 334 25.66 46.53 25.31
C ARG A 334 24.86 45.64 24.35
N GLY A 335 24.08 46.25 23.45
CA GLY A 335 23.28 45.52 22.46
C GLY A 335 24.16 44.76 21.47
N LEU A 336 25.21 45.42 20.97
CA LEU A 336 26.19 44.80 20.08
C LEU A 336 26.96 43.68 20.79
N LEU A 337 27.53 43.93 21.98
CA LEU A 337 28.25 42.91 22.75
C LEU A 337 27.37 41.71 23.13
N SER A 338 26.11 41.94 23.50
CA SER A 338 25.17 40.83 23.80
C SER A 338 24.84 40.02 22.54
N SER A 339 24.67 40.68 21.39
CA SER A 339 24.41 39.99 20.12
C SER A 339 25.65 39.24 19.64
N SER A 340 26.85 39.82 19.72
CA SER A 340 28.11 39.17 19.34
C SER A 340 28.42 37.97 20.25
N ALA A 341 28.16 38.08 21.56
CA ALA A 341 28.29 36.95 22.48
C ALA A 341 27.28 35.83 22.16
N PHE A 342 26.03 36.17 21.87
CA PHE A 342 25.01 35.20 21.45
C PHE A 342 25.41 34.51 20.13
N MET A 343 25.87 35.27 19.14
CA MET A 343 26.38 34.75 17.86
C MET A 343 27.50 33.74 18.09
N ALA A 344 28.55 34.12 18.83
CA ALA A 344 29.68 33.25 19.13
C ALA A 344 29.24 31.96 19.85
N LEU A 345 28.43 32.07 20.90
CA LEU A 345 27.90 30.92 21.65
C LEU A 345 27.05 29.99 20.78
N SER A 346 26.31 30.53 19.79
CA SER A 346 25.45 29.75 18.90
C SER A 346 26.19 29.10 17.73
N ILE A 347 27.31 29.66 17.27
CA ILE A 347 28.14 29.12 16.18
C ILE A 347 29.05 27.99 16.68
N VAL A 348 29.65 28.15 17.87
CA VAL A 348 30.64 27.20 18.42
C VAL A 348 30.20 25.72 18.35
N PRO A 349 28.95 25.33 18.68
CA PRO A 349 28.51 23.93 18.63
C PRO A 349 28.55 23.25 17.26
N PHE A 350 28.47 24.00 16.14
CA PHE A 350 28.50 23.44 14.78
C PHE A 350 29.72 23.89 13.94
N SER A 351 30.57 24.73 14.50
CA SER A 351 31.78 25.26 13.84
C SER A 351 32.86 24.22 13.49
N ASN A 352 32.68 22.95 13.87
CA ASN A 352 33.69 21.87 13.86
C ASN A 352 34.96 22.15 14.69
N VAL A 353 35.03 23.23 15.47
CA VAL A 353 36.23 23.61 16.26
C VAL A 353 36.36 22.78 17.55
N LEU A 354 35.26 22.58 18.29
CA LEU A 354 35.26 21.80 19.54
C LEU A 354 34.81 20.35 19.34
N PHE A 355 33.90 20.11 18.39
CA PHE A 355 33.29 18.82 18.12
C PHE A 355 33.06 18.70 16.61
N THR A 356 33.44 17.57 16.01
CA THR A 356 33.14 17.27 14.59
C THR A 356 31.65 16.95 14.43
N VAL A 357 30.99 17.59 13.47
CA VAL A 357 29.56 17.35 13.16
C VAL A 357 29.38 16.61 11.84
N GLY A 358 28.30 15.84 11.71
CA GLY A 358 28.01 15.00 10.54
C GLY A 358 27.42 15.71 9.33
N PHE A 359 27.76 16.98 9.10
CA PHE A 359 27.36 17.74 7.91
C PHE A 359 28.42 18.80 7.57
N ALA A 360 28.57 19.11 6.28
CA ALA A 360 29.43 20.20 5.81
C ALA A 360 28.80 21.58 6.07
N VAL A 361 27.61 21.82 5.50
CA VAL A 361 26.80 23.02 5.72
C VAL A 361 25.33 22.60 5.89
N ALA A 362 24.63 23.21 6.84
CA ALA A 362 23.19 23.02 7.04
C ALA A 362 22.54 24.38 7.34
N GLU A 363 21.35 24.61 6.81
CA GLU A 363 20.70 25.93 6.88
C GLU A 363 19.89 26.04 8.19
N ARG A 364 19.27 24.93 8.62
CA ARG A 364 18.53 24.78 9.88
C ARG A 364 19.33 25.22 11.11
N VAL A 365 20.64 24.94 11.17
CA VAL A 365 21.47 25.32 12.35
C VAL A 365 21.71 26.82 12.45
N LEU A 366 21.42 27.58 11.40
CA LEU A 366 21.48 29.05 11.39
C LEU A 366 20.26 29.71 12.00
N TYR A 367 19.20 28.96 12.32
CA TYR A 367 17.99 29.50 12.96
C TYR A 367 18.30 30.25 14.26
N ILE A 368 19.06 29.66 15.20
CA ILE A 368 19.46 30.33 16.45
C ILE A 368 20.48 31.47 16.19
N PRO A 369 21.62 31.27 15.48
CA PRO A 369 22.57 32.34 15.15
C PRO A 369 21.93 33.57 14.47
N SER A 370 20.94 33.37 13.60
CA SER A 370 20.26 34.46 12.89
C SER A 370 19.55 35.45 13.83
N ILE A 371 19.20 35.05 15.06
CA ILE A 371 18.69 35.95 16.10
C ILE A 371 19.67 37.11 16.31
N ALA A 372 20.97 36.81 16.38
CA ALA A 372 22.02 37.81 16.54
C ALA A 372 22.39 38.51 15.23
N ALA A 373 22.32 37.83 14.07
CA ALA A 373 22.52 38.47 12.77
C ALA A 373 21.50 39.60 12.55
N CYS A 374 20.22 39.31 12.74
CA CYS A 374 19.13 40.26 12.52
C CYS A 374 19.21 41.47 13.45
N SER A 375 19.62 41.30 14.71
CA SER A 375 19.82 42.45 15.63
C SER A 375 21.03 43.31 15.27
N ILE A 376 22.14 42.70 14.83
CA ILE A 376 23.32 43.44 14.35
C ILE A 376 22.99 44.20 13.07
N MET A 377 22.32 43.58 12.10
CA MET A 377 21.89 44.21 10.85
C MET A 377 20.93 45.39 11.11
N ALA A 378 19.89 45.19 11.94
CA ALA A 378 18.97 46.25 12.32
C ALA A 378 19.68 47.43 13.01
N HIS A 379 20.66 47.14 13.86
CA HIS A 379 21.47 48.15 14.54
C HIS A 379 22.33 48.96 13.56
N VAL A 380 23.04 48.31 12.63
CA VAL A 380 23.86 48.98 11.59
C VAL A 380 22.99 49.89 10.72
N LEU A 381 21.81 49.42 10.30
CA LEU A 381 20.85 50.20 9.51
C LEU A 381 20.27 51.42 10.25
N CYS A 382 20.22 51.37 11.59
CA CYS A 382 19.72 52.45 12.45
C CYS A 382 20.80 53.44 12.92
N VAL A 383 22.04 53.00 13.13
CA VAL A 383 23.14 53.84 13.63
C VAL A 383 23.89 54.57 12.53
N SER A 384 23.90 54.06 11.30
CA SER A 384 24.51 54.72 10.13
C SER A 384 23.75 55.98 9.66
N LEU A 385 22.79 56.46 10.45
CA LEU A 385 21.91 57.58 10.18
C LEU A 385 22.43 58.86 10.84
N PRO A 386 22.73 59.94 10.09
CA PRO A 386 23.08 61.23 10.69
C PRO A 386 21.95 61.74 11.59
N ALA A 387 22.28 62.38 12.71
CA ALA A 387 21.28 62.74 13.72
C ALA A 387 20.27 63.80 13.26
N ARG A 388 20.69 64.78 12.44
CA ARG A 388 19.89 65.93 11.96
C ARG A 388 20.35 66.41 10.57
N GLY A 389 19.50 67.18 9.88
CA GLY A 389 19.79 67.81 8.58
C GLY A 389 19.16 67.12 7.35
N PRO A 390 19.25 67.73 6.15
CA PRO A 390 18.81 67.10 4.90
C PRO A 390 19.43 65.72 4.62
N PRO A 391 20.76 65.47 4.77
CA PRO A 391 21.31 64.12 4.59
C PRO A 391 20.74 63.12 5.60
N ALA A 392 20.40 63.54 6.83
CA ALA A 392 19.72 62.68 7.81
C ALA A 392 18.33 62.23 7.37
N ARG A 393 17.63 63.00 6.52
CA ARG A 393 16.35 62.58 5.94
C ARG A 393 16.59 61.57 4.81
N LEU A 394 17.52 61.88 3.90
CA LEU A 394 17.87 60.98 2.80
C LEU A 394 18.36 59.61 3.31
N CYS A 395 19.34 59.57 4.23
CA CYS A 395 19.82 58.32 4.80
C CYS A 395 18.69 57.51 5.47
N ARG A 396 17.73 58.16 6.14
CA ARG A 396 16.57 57.47 6.75
C ARG A 396 15.64 56.86 5.71
N CYS A 397 15.37 57.58 4.62
CA CYS A 397 14.60 57.04 3.51
C CYS A 397 15.32 55.87 2.84
N VAL A 398 16.65 55.96 2.67
CA VAL A 398 17.49 54.87 2.13
C VAL A 398 17.50 53.66 3.06
N SER A 399 17.76 53.80 4.36
CA SER A 399 17.69 52.67 5.31
C SER A 399 16.30 52.04 5.36
N LEU A 400 15.22 52.83 5.31
CA LEU A 400 13.86 52.30 5.25
C LEU A 400 13.61 51.53 3.95
N LEU A 401 14.06 52.08 2.81
CA LEU A 401 13.96 51.40 1.51
C LEU A 401 14.74 50.07 1.53
N ILE A 402 15.95 50.04 2.08
CA ILE A 402 16.75 48.81 2.25
C ILE A 402 16.01 47.79 3.12
N VAL A 403 15.45 48.19 4.27
CA VAL A 403 14.66 47.28 5.12
C VAL A 403 13.45 46.73 4.38
N VAL A 404 12.71 47.59 3.67
CA VAL A 404 11.50 47.16 2.93
C VAL A 404 11.85 46.26 1.74
N THR A 405 12.91 46.55 0.98
CA THR A 405 13.33 45.71 -0.15
C THR A 405 13.95 44.39 0.32
N TRP A 406 14.74 44.38 1.40
CA TRP A 406 15.23 43.15 2.02
C TRP A 406 14.06 42.31 2.53
N CYS A 407 13.20 42.82 3.41
CA CYS A 407 12.06 42.07 3.92
C CYS A 407 11.12 41.57 2.80
N GLY A 408 10.90 42.37 1.74
CA GLY A 408 10.10 41.95 0.59
C GLY A 408 10.75 40.85 -0.25
N SER A 409 12.05 40.97 -0.54
CA SER A 409 12.82 39.94 -1.26
C SER A 409 12.95 38.65 -0.46
N TRP A 410 13.16 38.76 0.85
CA TRP A 410 13.30 37.68 1.80
C TRP A 410 11.98 36.95 2.02
N ALA A 411 10.88 37.67 2.28
CA ALA A 411 9.55 37.08 2.35
C ALA A 411 9.14 36.37 1.05
N ARG A 412 9.47 36.93 -0.12
CA ARG A 412 9.28 36.25 -1.42
C ARG A 412 10.14 34.99 -1.53
N GLY A 413 11.37 35.02 -1.03
CA GLY A 413 12.26 33.86 -0.90
C GLY A 413 11.62 32.75 -0.05
N CYS A 414 11.15 33.06 1.16
CA CYS A 414 10.45 32.12 2.02
C CYS A 414 9.18 31.55 1.38
N LEU A 415 8.33 32.39 0.79
CA LEU A 415 7.08 31.96 0.15
C LEU A 415 7.32 30.99 -1.02
N LYS A 416 8.39 31.21 -1.81
CA LYS A 416 8.81 30.31 -2.89
C LYS A 416 9.42 29.02 -2.33
N GLN A 417 10.37 29.13 -1.40
CA GLN A 417 11.11 27.97 -0.90
C GLN A 417 10.23 27.08 -0.02
N SER A 418 9.26 27.62 0.72
CA SER A 418 8.32 26.81 1.51
C SER A 418 7.44 25.90 0.64
N LEU A 419 7.14 26.30 -0.61
CA LEU A 419 6.46 25.45 -1.59
C LEU A 419 7.39 24.33 -2.11
N VAL A 420 8.69 24.59 -2.23
CA VAL A 420 9.70 23.60 -2.65
C VAL A 420 9.76 22.43 -1.65
N TRP A 421 9.64 22.71 -0.34
CA TRP A 421 9.53 21.70 0.72
C TRP A 421 8.18 20.96 0.76
N GLY A 422 7.22 21.29 -0.12
CA GLY A 422 5.90 20.65 -0.12
C GLY A 422 5.90 19.19 -0.57
N THR A 423 6.85 18.78 -1.42
CA THR A 423 7.01 17.38 -1.88
C THR A 423 8.49 17.01 -2.01
N ALA A 424 8.80 15.71 -1.89
CA ALA A 424 10.17 15.22 -2.04
C ALA A 424 10.76 15.53 -3.43
N GLU A 425 9.97 15.39 -4.50
CA GLU A 425 10.44 15.65 -5.87
C GLU A 425 10.76 17.13 -6.09
N SER A 426 9.87 18.04 -5.67
CA SER A 426 10.13 19.49 -5.78
C SER A 426 11.36 19.91 -4.98
N LEU A 427 11.57 19.29 -3.81
CA LEU A 427 12.72 19.53 -2.95
C LEU A 427 14.03 19.08 -3.62
N TYR A 428 14.08 17.85 -4.15
CA TYR A 428 15.29 17.32 -4.80
C TYR A 428 15.63 18.07 -6.09
N ARG A 429 14.64 18.35 -6.95
CA ARG A 429 14.85 19.16 -8.17
C ARG A 429 15.39 20.55 -7.86
N ALA A 430 14.89 21.20 -6.80
CA ALA A 430 15.41 22.51 -6.37
C ALA A 430 16.81 22.40 -5.74
N GLY A 431 17.10 21.33 -5.00
CA GLY A 431 18.42 21.04 -4.46
C GLY A 431 19.46 20.84 -5.56
N ILE A 432 19.16 20.02 -6.58
CA ILE A 432 20.00 19.85 -7.77
C ILE A 432 20.19 21.18 -8.51
N ALA A 433 19.14 22.00 -8.67
CA ALA A 433 19.26 23.32 -9.29
C ALA A 433 20.14 24.30 -8.49
N ALA A 434 20.21 24.15 -7.16
CA ALA A 434 21.09 24.92 -6.28
C ALA A 434 22.53 24.35 -6.23
N ASN A 435 22.67 23.04 -6.45
CA ASN A 435 23.88 22.26 -6.24
C ASN A 435 23.93 21.05 -7.21
N PRO A 436 24.26 21.25 -8.50
CA PRO A 436 24.17 20.20 -9.52
C PRO A 436 25.23 19.10 -9.39
N SER A 437 26.19 19.25 -8.46
CA SER A 437 27.29 18.32 -8.24
C SER A 437 27.08 17.40 -7.03
N ASN A 438 25.85 17.28 -6.53
CA ASN A 438 25.53 16.44 -5.37
C ASN A 438 24.95 15.10 -5.84
N GLU A 439 25.76 14.03 -5.82
CA GLU A 439 25.37 12.70 -6.30
C GLU A 439 24.17 12.12 -5.52
N LYS A 440 24.07 12.39 -4.21
CA LYS A 440 22.97 11.91 -3.37
C LYS A 440 21.63 12.53 -3.76
N LEU A 441 21.58 13.82 -4.12
CA LEU A 441 20.33 14.45 -4.55
C LEU A 441 19.85 13.90 -5.91
N HIS A 442 20.78 13.55 -6.80
CA HIS A 442 20.48 12.86 -8.04
C HIS A 442 19.92 11.44 -7.79
N ASP A 443 20.55 10.64 -6.92
CA ASP A 443 20.07 9.30 -6.55
C ASP A 443 18.69 9.32 -5.85
N LEU A 444 18.48 10.27 -4.91
CA LEU A 444 17.20 10.45 -4.23
C LEU A 444 16.08 10.85 -5.21
N LEU A 445 16.39 11.66 -6.23
CA LEU A 445 15.42 12.02 -7.27
C LEU A 445 15.13 10.83 -8.19
N ALA A 446 16.15 10.07 -8.61
CA ALA A 446 15.97 8.84 -9.40
C ALA A 446 15.08 7.82 -8.68
N THR A 447 15.34 7.59 -7.39
CA THR A 447 14.52 6.73 -6.51
C THR A 447 13.09 7.27 -6.36
N ARG A 448 12.91 8.60 -6.23
CA ARG A 448 11.57 9.18 -6.12
C ARG A 448 10.78 9.07 -7.42
N LEU A 449 11.40 9.29 -8.57
CA LEU A 449 10.77 9.13 -9.89
C LEU A 449 10.35 7.67 -10.10
N GLN A 450 11.20 6.70 -9.76
CA GLN A 450 10.85 5.29 -9.82
C GLN A 450 9.61 4.95 -8.97
N ASN A 451 9.61 5.35 -7.70
CA ASN A 451 8.53 5.02 -6.76
C ASN A 451 7.21 5.76 -7.05
N SER A 452 7.23 6.83 -7.85
CA SER A 452 6.04 7.59 -8.25
C SER A 452 5.51 7.22 -9.65
N GLY A 453 6.16 6.28 -10.35
CA GLY A 453 5.80 5.96 -11.74
C GLY A 453 6.12 7.08 -12.72
N GLY A 454 7.11 7.91 -12.41
CA GLY A 454 7.63 8.96 -13.29
C GLY A 454 8.37 8.41 -14.51
N ASP A 455 8.94 9.31 -15.32
CA ASP A 455 9.66 8.90 -16.53
C ASP A 455 10.91 8.07 -16.18
N LEU A 456 10.91 6.81 -16.61
CA LEU A 456 12.01 5.88 -16.40
C LEU A 456 13.32 6.38 -17.01
N GLN A 457 13.27 7.09 -18.15
CA GLN A 457 14.46 7.66 -18.78
C GLN A 457 15.03 8.84 -17.98
N GLU A 458 14.17 9.68 -17.40
CA GLU A 458 14.60 10.76 -16.51
C GLU A 458 15.23 10.19 -15.23
N ALA A 459 14.61 9.16 -14.64
CA ALA A 459 15.14 8.47 -13.47
C ALA A 459 16.49 7.81 -13.75
N MET A 460 16.65 7.12 -14.90
CA MET A 460 17.91 6.54 -15.33
C MET A 460 18.98 7.61 -15.55
N TRP A 461 18.66 8.72 -16.20
CA TRP A 461 19.59 9.84 -16.39
C TRP A 461 20.10 10.40 -15.06
N HIS A 462 19.21 10.59 -14.07
CA HIS A 462 19.64 11.04 -12.75
C HIS A 462 20.55 10.03 -12.04
N ALA A 463 20.26 8.73 -12.09
CA ALA A 463 21.12 7.70 -11.50
C ALA A 463 22.49 7.59 -12.21
N GLU A 464 22.52 7.71 -13.54
CA GLU A 464 23.77 7.73 -14.33
C GLU A 464 24.59 9.00 -14.06
N GLU A 465 23.95 10.15 -13.87
CA GLU A 465 24.61 11.41 -13.50
C GLU A 465 25.19 11.36 -12.07
N ALA A 466 24.53 10.69 -11.13
CA ALA A 466 25.09 10.43 -9.80
C ALA A 466 26.38 9.58 -9.87
N ILE A 467 26.39 8.54 -10.71
CA ILE A 467 27.59 7.72 -10.98
C ILE A 467 28.67 8.52 -11.72
N ARG A 468 28.29 9.44 -12.61
CA ARG A 468 29.22 10.34 -13.32
C ARG A 468 29.89 11.37 -12.39
N LEU A 469 29.22 11.75 -11.31
CA LEU A 469 29.75 12.61 -10.26
C LEU A 469 30.65 11.84 -9.28
N ASN A 470 30.27 10.60 -8.93
CA ASN A 470 31.00 9.73 -8.02
C ASN A 470 30.78 8.25 -8.40
N ASP A 471 31.78 7.63 -9.05
CA ASP A 471 31.69 6.25 -9.55
C ASP A 471 31.83 5.19 -8.45
N GLU A 472 32.32 5.59 -7.26
CA GLU A 472 32.35 4.79 -6.04
C GLU A 472 31.03 4.85 -5.23
N TYR A 473 30.04 5.66 -5.66
CA TYR A 473 28.76 5.79 -4.94
C TYR A 473 27.83 4.60 -5.21
N TRP A 474 27.99 3.56 -4.41
CA TRP A 474 27.31 2.26 -4.58
C TRP A 474 25.77 2.34 -4.61
N HIS A 475 25.16 3.29 -3.88
CA HIS A 475 23.71 3.49 -3.90
C HIS A 475 23.19 3.82 -5.31
N ALA A 476 23.85 4.73 -6.03
CA ALA A 476 23.43 5.08 -7.39
C ALA A 476 23.57 3.91 -8.38
N HIS A 477 24.58 3.04 -8.21
CA HIS A 477 24.67 1.78 -8.97
C HIS A 477 23.52 0.82 -8.63
N ALA A 478 23.09 0.75 -7.38
CA ALA A 478 21.94 -0.07 -6.98
C ALA A 478 20.63 0.48 -7.55
N THR A 479 20.40 1.79 -7.47
CA THR A 479 19.24 2.48 -8.06
C THR A 479 19.20 2.29 -9.57
N LEU A 480 20.33 2.45 -10.26
CA LEU A 480 20.43 2.19 -11.70
C LEU A 480 20.17 0.71 -12.06
N GLY A 481 20.64 -0.23 -11.24
CA GLY A 481 20.31 -1.65 -11.38
C GLY A 481 18.81 -1.93 -11.24
N GLN A 482 18.13 -1.24 -10.31
CA GLN A 482 16.69 -1.33 -10.13
C GLN A 482 15.93 -0.75 -11.32
N LEU A 483 16.34 0.43 -11.80
CA LEU A 483 15.74 1.09 -12.96
C LEU A 483 15.90 0.26 -14.25
N ARG A 484 17.09 -0.27 -14.51
CA ARG A 484 17.35 -1.17 -15.66
C ARG A 484 16.55 -2.47 -15.57
N SER A 485 16.38 -3.02 -14.36
CA SER A 485 15.49 -4.16 -14.12
C SER A 485 14.02 -3.82 -14.41
N THR A 486 13.55 -2.62 -14.06
CA THR A 486 12.18 -2.16 -14.40
C THR A 486 12.02 -1.93 -15.91
N GLY A 487 13.08 -1.46 -16.58
CA GLY A 487 13.12 -1.27 -18.04
C GLY A 487 13.30 -2.54 -18.88
N GLY A 488 13.51 -3.69 -18.24
CA GLY A 488 13.69 -4.99 -18.91
C GLY A 488 15.10 -5.32 -19.37
N ASP A 489 16.10 -4.44 -19.19
CA ASP A 489 17.51 -4.75 -19.47
C ASP A 489 18.14 -5.51 -18.29
N ARG A 490 17.85 -6.81 -18.25
CA ARG A 490 18.36 -7.75 -17.25
C ARG A 490 19.89 -7.81 -17.24
N SER A 491 20.53 -7.74 -18.41
CA SER A 491 22.00 -7.75 -18.55
C SER A 491 22.66 -6.56 -17.85
N ALA A 492 22.19 -5.34 -18.16
CA ALA A 492 22.74 -4.14 -17.56
C ALA A 492 22.34 -4.00 -16.08
N ALA A 493 21.18 -4.52 -15.68
CA ALA A 493 20.76 -4.59 -14.27
C ALA A 493 21.71 -5.48 -13.43
N ILE A 494 22.06 -6.67 -13.91
CA ILE A 494 23.02 -7.57 -13.24
C ILE A 494 24.37 -6.87 -13.07
N ALA A 495 24.89 -6.22 -14.12
CA ALA A 495 26.17 -5.51 -14.08
C ALA A 495 26.16 -4.36 -13.05
N SER A 496 25.10 -3.53 -13.05
CA SER A 496 24.93 -2.44 -12.09
C SER A 496 24.84 -2.94 -10.64
N TYR A 497 24.04 -3.98 -10.37
CA TYR A 497 23.92 -4.55 -9.03
C TYR A 497 25.22 -5.23 -8.55
N ALA A 498 25.95 -5.91 -9.44
CA ALA A 498 27.24 -6.50 -9.10
C ALA A 498 28.28 -5.42 -8.73
N LYS A 499 28.34 -4.30 -9.46
CA LYS A 499 29.22 -3.17 -9.15
C LYS A 499 28.80 -2.45 -7.86
N ALA A 500 27.51 -2.28 -7.61
CA ALA A 500 27.00 -1.76 -6.33
C ALA A 500 27.46 -2.64 -5.16
N LEU A 501 27.34 -3.96 -5.29
CA LEU A 501 27.74 -4.89 -4.24
C LEU A 501 29.25 -4.94 -4.03
N SER A 502 30.07 -4.89 -5.09
CA SER A 502 31.54 -4.87 -4.94
C SER A 502 32.02 -3.62 -4.22
N LEU A 503 31.45 -2.45 -4.53
CA LEU A 503 31.75 -1.18 -3.85
C LEU A 503 31.32 -1.21 -2.38
N ALA A 504 30.16 -1.81 -2.07
CA ALA A 504 29.72 -1.99 -0.69
C ALA A 504 30.61 -2.97 0.10
N GLU A 505 31.08 -4.04 -0.53
CA GLU A 505 32.06 -5.00 0.04
C GLU A 505 33.42 -4.32 0.29
N GLU A 506 33.94 -3.54 -0.67
CA GLU A 506 35.17 -2.73 -0.55
C GLU A 506 35.08 -1.68 0.58
N GLN A 507 33.92 -1.05 0.76
CA GLN A 507 33.67 -0.05 1.81
C GLN A 507 33.30 -0.66 3.18
N GLN A 508 33.30 -2.00 3.31
CA GLN A 508 32.91 -2.76 4.51
C GLN A 508 31.45 -2.51 4.97
N LEU A 509 30.57 -2.16 4.03
CA LEU A 509 29.15 -1.84 4.28
C LEU A 509 28.22 -3.07 4.17
N ASP A 510 28.77 -4.27 4.07
CA ASP A 510 28.06 -5.56 3.92
C ASP A 510 26.92 -5.84 4.91
N THR A 511 27.00 -5.24 6.10
CA THR A 511 26.05 -5.42 7.22
C THR A 511 25.20 -4.18 7.49
N VAL A 512 25.22 -3.22 6.56
CA VAL A 512 24.32 -2.05 6.51
C VAL A 512 23.02 -2.46 5.84
N ALA A 513 21.89 -1.92 6.31
CA ALA A 513 20.54 -2.44 6.04
C ALA A 513 20.19 -2.62 4.54
N ASP A 514 20.79 -1.83 3.66
CA ASP A 514 20.48 -1.81 2.23
C ASP A 514 21.36 -2.75 1.38
N ALA A 515 22.58 -3.10 1.81
CA ALA A 515 23.46 -3.99 1.05
C ALA A 515 22.88 -5.42 0.87
N PRO A 516 22.21 -6.02 1.88
CA PRO A 516 21.47 -7.28 1.70
C PRO A 516 20.30 -7.16 0.71
N LYS A 517 19.64 -6.00 0.62
CA LYS A 517 18.57 -5.75 -0.35
C LYS A 517 19.12 -5.72 -1.79
N VAL A 518 20.28 -5.08 -2.00
CA VAL A 518 21.00 -5.13 -3.29
C VAL A 518 21.42 -6.56 -3.65
N ARG A 519 21.97 -7.30 -2.68
CA ARG A 519 22.37 -8.70 -2.86
C ARG A 519 21.18 -9.62 -3.20
N LEU A 520 20.01 -9.38 -2.61
CA LEU A 520 18.78 -10.09 -2.97
C LEU A 520 18.32 -9.77 -4.39
N ASN A 521 18.29 -8.49 -4.77
CA ASN A 521 17.92 -8.08 -6.13
C ASN A 521 18.87 -8.68 -7.17
N LEU A 522 20.18 -8.70 -6.91
CA LEU A 522 21.18 -9.36 -7.75
C LEU A 522 20.92 -10.87 -7.90
N ALA A 523 20.65 -11.57 -6.79
CA ALA A 523 20.36 -13.01 -6.81
C ALA A 523 19.12 -13.35 -7.66
N VAL A 524 18.05 -12.54 -7.55
CA VAL A 524 16.83 -12.67 -8.37
C VAL A 524 17.14 -12.41 -9.85
N GLN A 525 17.93 -11.38 -10.18
CA GLN A 525 18.31 -11.14 -11.58
C GLN A 525 19.21 -12.25 -12.14
N LEU A 526 20.08 -12.85 -11.33
CA LEU A 526 20.95 -13.95 -11.75
C LEU A 526 20.24 -15.30 -11.93
N GLN A 527 19.06 -15.51 -11.34
CA GLN A 527 18.45 -16.85 -11.18
C GLN A 527 18.33 -17.71 -12.46
N ASP A 528 18.12 -17.07 -13.62
CA ASP A 528 18.02 -17.73 -14.94
C ASP A 528 19.27 -17.54 -15.82
N ALA A 529 20.16 -16.61 -15.45
CA ALA A 529 21.34 -16.22 -16.22
C ALA A 529 22.61 -16.94 -15.75
N ASP A 530 22.88 -16.91 -14.44
CA ASP A 530 23.88 -17.74 -13.78
C ASP A 530 23.30 -18.26 -12.46
N ARG A 531 22.84 -19.51 -12.53
CA ARG A 531 22.20 -20.20 -11.42
C ARG A 531 23.16 -20.47 -10.26
N HIS A 532 24.46 -20.69 -10.53
CA HIS A 532 25.44 -20.96 -9.49
C HIS A 532 25.81 -19.66 -8.74
N ALA A 533 25.94 -18.54 -9.46
CA ALA A 533 26.15 -17.24 -8.83
C ALA A 533 24.94 -16.81 -7.99
N ALA A 534 23.71 -16.98 -8.51
CA ALA A 534 22.48 -16.70 -7.77
C ALA A 534 22.42 -17.44 -6.43
N GLU A 535 22.70 -18.74 -6.43
CA GLU A 535 22.74 -19.59 -5.23
C GLU A 535 23.76 -19.07 -4.19
N GLY A 536 24.96 -18.69 -4.62
CA GLY A 536 25.98 -18.13 -3.73
C GLY A 536 25.53 -16.84 -3.03
N HIS A 537 24.82 -15.96 -3.74
CA HIS A 537 24.25 -14.75 -3.15
C HIS A 537 23.09 -15.04 -2.18
N PHE A 538 22.20 -15.98 -2.51
CA PHE A 538 21.13 -16.42 -1.60
C PHE A 538 21.70 -17.03 -0.31
N ARG A 539 22.69 -17.93 -0.40
CA ARG A 539 23.34 -18.53 0.79
C ARG A 539 23.96 -17.47 1.72
N ARG A 540 24.50 -16.37 1.19
CA ARG A 540 24.98 -15.23 2.01
C ARG A 540 23.85 -14.52 2.75
N LEU A 541 22.63 -14.43 2.20
CA LEU A 541 21.47 -13.81 2.87
C LEU A 541 20.94 -14.66 4.04
N CYS A 542 21.09 -15.98 3.97
CA CYS A 542 20.74 -16.88 5.08
C CYS A 542 21.60 -16.66 6.35
N LEU A 543 22.77 -16.01 6.22
CA LEU A 543 23.69 -15.71 7.32
C LEU A 543 23.34 -14.44 8.11
N LEU A 544 22.34 -13.65 7.66
CA LEU A 544 21.86 -12.48 8.38
C LEU A 544 21.30 -12.85 9.77
N PRO A 545 21.26 -11.92 10.75
CA PRO A 545 20.66 -12.18 12.05
C PRO A 545 19.21 -12.68 11.96
N VAL A 546 18.78 -13.53 12.90
CA VAL A 546 17.40 -14.07 12.94
C VAL A 546 16.35 -12.95 13.04
N SER A 547 16.72 -11.81 13.65
CA SER A 547 15.88 -10.61 13.78
C SER A 547 15.82 -9.73 12.53
N ASP A 548 16.56 -10.05 11.46
CA ASP A 548 16.60 -9.25 10.24
C ASP A 548 15.45 -9.67 9.30
N PRO A 549 14.51 -8.77 8.94
CA PRO A 549 13.38 -9.13 8.09
C PRO A 549 13.81 -9.59 6.68
N LEU A 550 14.98 -9.14 6.18
CA LEU A 550 15.51 -9.57 4.89
C LEU A 550 15.99 -11.03 4.92
N ARG A 551 16.33 -11.60 6.09
CA ARG A 551 16.66 -13.03 6.24
C ARG A 551 15.44 -13.89 5.88
N ALA A 552 14.28 -13.58 6.45
CA ALA A 552 13.05 -14.35 6.22
C ALA A 552 12.62 -14.29 4.74
N MET A 553 12.63 -13.10 4.14
CA MET A 553 12.33 -12.93 2.71
C MET A 553 13.36 -13.65 1.82
N GLY A 554 14.65 -13.55 2.14
CA GLY A 554 15.73 -14.24 1.44
C GLY A 554 15.60 -15.76 1.47
N LEU A 555 15.25 -16.33 2.64
CA LEU A 555 15.00 -17.77 2.80
C LEU A 555 13.81 -18.27 1.97
N VAL A 556 12.69 -17.54 1.93
CA VAL A 556 11.52 -17.90 1.11
C VAL A 556 11.85 -17.86 -0.38
N ILE A 557 12.54 -16.81 -0.85
CA ILE A 557 12.92 -16.69 -2.25
C ILE A 557 13.96 -17.75 -2.62
N PHE A 558 14.90 -18.07 -1.73
CA PHE A 558 15.89 -19.13 -1.96
C PHE A 558 15.25 -20.53 -2.01
N GLY A 559 14.29 -20.83 -1.13
CA GLY A 559 13.51 -22.08 -1.21
C GLY A 559 12.77 -22.21 -2.54
N ALA A 560 12.15 -21.13 -3.03
CA ALA A 560 11.44 -21.11 -4.31
C ALA A 560 12.40 -21.24 -5.51
N PHE A 561 13.59 -20.64 -5.39
CA PHE A 561 14.68 -20.84 -6.33
C PHE A 561 15.09 -22.32 -6.38
N LEU A 562 15.39 -22.96 -5.24
CA LEU A 562 15.78 -24.37 -5.17
C LEU A 562 14.68 -25.31 -5.74
N GLU A 563 13.41 -25.06 -5.41
CA GLU A 563 12.24 -25.75 -6.01
C GLU A 563 12.28 -25.77 -7.54
N SER A 564 12.57 -24.62 -8.17
CA SER A 564 12.59 -24.49 -9.65
C SER A 564 13.72 -25.32 -10.29
N GLY A 565 14.85 -25.48 -9.60
CA GLY A 565 16.02 -26.21 -10.09
C GLY A 565 16.03 -27.70 -9.78
N ALA A 566 15.15 -28.15 -8.89
CA ALA A 566 15.05 -29.56 -8.51
C ALA A 566 14.89 -30.46 -9.74
N ARG A 567 13.99 -30.13 -10.67
CA ARG A 567 13.63 -30.97 -11.84
C ARG A 567 13.30 -32.43 -11.43
N GLY A 568 12.64 -32.61 -10.29
CA GLY A 568 12.33 -33.94 -9.72
C GLY A 568 13.48 -34.57 -8.92
N ARG A 569 14.66 -33.95 -8.82
CA ARG A 569 15.73 -34.42 -7.92
C ARG A 569 15.39 -34.14 -6.47
N ARG A 570 15.80 -35.06 -5.61
CA ARG A 570 15.48 -35.09 -4.18
C ARG A 570 16.21 -34.02 -3.36
N GLU A 571 17.55 -33.97 -3.46
CA GLU A 571 18.38 -33.11 -2.60
C GLU A 571 17.97 -31.62 -2.63
N PRO A 572 17.69 -30.98 -3.79
CA PRO A 572 17.28 -29.58 -3.81
C PRO A 572 15.88 -29.33 -3.23
N LEU A 573 15.02 -30.35 -3.18
CA LEU A 573 13.71 -30.26 -2.53
C LEU A 573 13.83 -30.40 -1.01
N GLU A 574 14.71 -31.28 -0.52
CA GLU A 574 15.01 -31.38 0.92
C GLU A 574 15.63 -30.09 1.43
N GLU A 575 16.56 -29.49 0.67
CA GLU A 575 17.12 -28.19 1.00
C GLU A 575 16.09 -27.05 0.93
N ALA A 576 15.21 -27.03 -0.08
CA ALA A 576 14.12 -26.05 -0.16
C ALA A 576 13.17 -26.12 1.05
N ALA A 577 12.81 -27.33 1.51
CA ALA A 577 11.99 -27.52 2.70
C ALA A 577 12.66 -26.92 3.95
N TYR A 578 13.96 -27.18 4.15
CA TYR A 578 14.74 -26.61 5.24
C TYR A 578 14.74 -25.08 5.22
N MET A 579 14.90 -24.45 4.05
CA MET A 579 14.85 -22.97 3.94
C MET A 579 13.49 -22.41 4.37
N TYR A 580 12.37 -23.07 4.05
CA TYR A 580 11.05 -22.63 4.48
C TYR A 580 10.80 -22.86 5.98
N GLU A 581 11.25 -23.97 6.56
CA GLU A 581 11.19 -24.18 8.02
C GLU A 581 11.97 -23.09 8.77
N GLU A 582 13.15 -22.73 8.28
CA GLU A 582 13.99 -21.69 8.88
C GLU A 582 13.40 -20.28 8.68
N ALA A 583 12.70 -20.04 7.55
CA ALA A 583 11.91 -18.83 7.35
C ALA A 583 10.76 -18.73 8.37
N LEU A 584 10.08 -19.84 8.68
CA LEU A 584 9.01 -19.88 9.70
C LEU A 584 9.53 -19.61 11.11
N ARG A 585 10.77 -20.02 11.43
CA ARG A 585 11.42 -19.72 12.72
C ARG A 585 11.89 -18.28 12.87
N SER A 586 12.19 -17.59 11.76
CA SER A 586 12.82 -16.25 11.75
C SER A 586 11.86 -15.08 11.48
N SER A 587 10.59 -15.35 11.17
CA SER A 587 9.69 -14.36 10.55
C SER A 587 8.72 -13.65 11.50
N SER A 588 8.47 -12.36 11.22
CA SER A 588 7.23 -11.65 11.54
C SER A 588 6.05 -12.18 10.71
N LEU A 589 4.81 -11.80 11.05
CA LEU A 589 3.59 -12.44 10.56
C LEU A 589 3.48 -12.58 9.03
N GLU A 590 3.84 -11.54 8.28
CA GLU A 590 3.59 -11.39 6.84
C GLU A 590 4.19 -12.50 5.96
N HIS A 591 5.39 -12.99 6.29
CA HIS A 591 6.12 -13.95 5.44
C HIS A 591 5.80 -15.42 5.74
N ARG A 592 5.06 -15.69 6.83
CA ARG A 592 4.75 -17.07 7.28
C ARG A 592 3.79 -17.80 6.35
N SER A 593 2.79 -17.11 5.82
CA SER A 593 1.79 -17.68 4.91
C SER A 593 2.43 -18.24 3.63
N ALA A 594 3.31 -17.45 3.00
CA ALA A 594 4.06 -17.84 1.81
C ALA A 594 4.99 -19.04 2.08
N ALA A 595 5.70 -19.04 3.22
CA ALA A 595 6.57 -20.14 3.62
C ALA A 595 5.79 -21.44 3.88
N HIS A 596 4.69 -21.40 4.62
CA HIS A 596 3.83 -22.57 4.87
C HIS A 596 3.27 -23.19 3.58
N LEU A 597 2.71 -22.37 2.68
CA LEU A 597 2.13 -22.83 1.41
C LEU A 597 3.18 -23.52 0.53
N ARG A 598 4.40 -22.98 0.47
CA ARG A 598 5.51 -23.56 -0.29
C ARG A 598 6.03 -24.85 0.34
N LEU A 599 6.23 -24.87 1.66
CA LEU A 599 6.67 -26.05 2.40
C LEU A 599 5.73 -27.25 2.18
N GLY A 600 4.41 -27.06 2.27
CA GLY A 600 3.43 -28.12 1.97
C GLY A 600 3.51 -28.63 0.53
N SER A 601 3.77 -27.74 -0.43
CA SER A 601 4.01 -28.10 -1.84
C SER A 601 5.29 -28.93 -2.02
N VAL A 602 6.38 -28.60 -1.32
CA VAL A 602 7.65 -29.33 -1.38
C VAL A 602 7.55 -30.71 -0.73
N ILE A 603 6.96 -30.82 0.46
CA ILE A 603 6.74 -32.09 1.16
C ILE A 603 5.93 -33.06 0.28
N ARG A 604 4.89 -32.55 -0.41
CA ARG A 604 4.11 -33.36 -1.37
C ARG A 604 4.96 -33.88 -2.54
N ARG A 605 5.90 -33.08 -3.07
CA ARG A 605 6.77 -33.52 -4.17
C ARG A 605 7.82 -34.53 -3.72
N LEU A 606 8.39 -34.35 -2.52
CA LEU A 606 9.29 -35.33 -1.89
C LEU A 606 8.59 -36.68 -1.67
N ALA A 607 7.33 -36.68 -1.22
CA ALA A 607 6.54 -37.90 -1.08
C ALA A 607 6.29 -38.62 -2.41
N LEU A 608 6.19 -37.88 -3.53
CA LEU A 608 6.02 -38.47 -4.86
C LEU A 608 7.31 -39.07 -5.42
N THR A 609 8.46 -38.42 -5.26
CA THR A 609 9.77 -38.99 -5.67
C THR A 609 10.15 -40.24 -4.88
N TYR A 610 9.66 -40.38 -3.65
CA TYR A 610 9.79 -41.61 -2.85
C TYR A 610 9.06 -42.83 -3.44
N ASN A 611 8.05 -42.64 -4.31
CA ASN A 611 7.29 -43.73 -4.94
C ASN A 611 7.93 -44.23 -6.24
N GLU A 612 8.66 -43.39 -6.97
CA GLU A 612 9.26 -43.78 -8.26
C GLU A 612 10.47 -44.72 -8.09
N SER A 613 11.22 -44.60 -6.99
CA SER A 613 12.35 -45.49 -6.66
C SER A 613 11.97 -46.94 -6.33
N LEU A 614 10.68 -47.30 -6.41
CA LEU A 614 10.17 -48.67 -6.21
C LEU A 614 9.78 -49.38 -7.52
N ILE A 615 9.99 -48.74 -8.69
CA ILE A 615 9.56 -49.27 -10.00
C ILE A 615 10.74 -49.45 -10.97
N GLU A 616 11.75 -50.24 -10.58
CA GLU A 616 12.61 -50.94 -11.54
C GLU A 616 12.82 -52.42 -11.11
N PRO A 617 12.21 -53.39 -11.81
CA PRO A 617 12.43 -54.80 -11.55
C PRO A 617 13.70 -55.32 -12.24
N GLY A 618 14.85 -55.06 -11.61
CA GLY A 618 16.03 -55.93 -11.69
C GLY A 618 17.09 -55.65 -12.76
N VAL A 619 18.12 -54.89 -12.37
CA VAL A 619 19.54 -55.20 -12.66
C VAL A 619 20.33 -55.01 -11.37
N GLY A 620 21.35 -55.83 -11.13
CA GLY A 620 22.09 -55.86 -9.87
C GLY A 620 22.89 -54.59 -9.58
N ALA A 621 23.12 -54.31 -8.30
CA ALA A 621 24.02 -53.24 -7.86
C ALA A 621 25.48 -53.54 -8.24
N PRO A 622 26.21 -52.53 -8.73
CA PRO A 622 27.56 -52.32 -8.21
C PRO A 622 27.92 -50.85 -7.93
N VAL A 623 28.58 -50.66 -6.78
CA VAL A 623 29.70 -49.71 -6.56
C VAL A 623 29.44 -48.22 -6.82
N ALA A 624 29.29 -47.47 -5.72
CA ALA A 624 29.72 -46.08 -5.66
C ALA A 624 31.19 -46.04 -5.15
N PRO A 625 32.15 -45.45 -5.90
CA PRO A 625 33.50 -45.22 -5.42
C PRO A 625 33.71 -43.77 -4.93
N SER A 626 34.15 -43.66 -3.68
CA SER A 626 35.13 -42.69 -3.15
C SER A 626 35.15 -41.21 -3.60
N CYS A 627 34.89 -40.30 -2.66
CA CYS A 627 35.87 -39.37 -2.02
C CYS A 627 35.17 -38.71 -0.81
N SER A 628 35.61 -38.81 0.46
CA SER A 628 36.82 -38.24 1.12
C SER A 628 36.89 -36.71 0.97
N GLU A 629 36.98 -35.87 2.02
CA GLU A 629 37.55 -36.01 3.39
C GLU A 629 36.63 -35.31 4.44
N LYS A 630 36.40 -35.83 5.66
CA LYS A 630 37.14 -35.61 6.94
C LYS A 630 37.41 -34.12 7.27
N SER A 631 37.29 -33.60 8.51
CA SER A 631 37.28 -34.20 9.87
C SER A 631 36.92 -33.11 10.93
N ASP A 632 36.41 -33.37 12.14
CA ASP A 632 35.78 -34.59 12.69
C ASP A 632 35.02 -34.35 14.04
N THR A 633 34.03 -35.21 14.31
CA THR A 633 33.59 -35.79 15.62
C THR A 633 33.08 -34.96 16.82
N LEU A 634 31.86 -35.31 17.26
CA LEU A 634 31.63 -35.81 18.64
C LEU A 634 30.43 -36.81 18.69
N GLU A 635 30.76 -38.06 19.01
CA GLU A 635 29.98 -39.17 19.56
C GLU A 635 28.57 -39.58 19.03
N ARG A 636 28.49 -40.86 18.60
CA ARG A 636 27.29 -41.68 18.48
C ARG A 636 27.41 -42.93 19.36
N PRO A 637 26.31 -43.43 19.95
CA PRO A 637 26.10 -44.87 20.13
C PRO A 637 25.43 -45.48 18.89
N GLY A 638 25.80 -46.71 18.51
CA GLY A 638 25.07 -47.50 17.50
C GLY A 638 23.66 -47.90 17.98
N SER A 639 22.77 -48.40 17.13
CA SER A 639 23.00 -49.16 15.90
C SER A 639 21.73 -49.25 15.03
N ARG A 640 21.92 -49.54 13.72
CA ARG A 640 20.89 -49.80 12.67
C ARG A 640 19.79 -48.74 12.52
N ILE A 641 19.81 -48.02 11.41
CA ILE A 641 18.74 -47.09 10.97
C ILE A 641 17.40 -47.83 10.90
N PRO A 642 16.40 -47.50 11.74
CA PRO A 642 15.01 -47.90 11.57
C PRO A 642 14.24 -46.78 10.87
N SER A 643 13.28 -47.16 10.03
CA SER A 643 12.35 -46.30 9.28
C SER A 643 12.07 -44.91 9.88
N THR A 644 12.16 -43.88 9.02
CA THR A 644 11.80 -42.47 9.24
C THR A 644 10.46 -42.25 9.96
N TRP A 645 9.52 -43.20 9.82
CA TRP A 645 8.27 -43.29 10.56
C TRP A 645 8.40 -43.15 12.08
N TRP A 646 9.47 -43.65 12.71
CA TRP A 646 9.65 -43.54 14.16
C TRP A 646 10.03 -42.13 14.62
N GLN A 647 10.77 -41.38 13.81
CA GLN A 647 11.09 -39.97 14.11
C GLN A 647 9.87 -39.07 13.91
N VAL A 648 9.08 -39.29 12.86
CA VAL A 648 7.77 -38.63 12.68
C VAL A 648 6.86 -38.91 13.87
N TRP A 649 6.77 -40.18 14.31
CA TRP A 649 6.01 -40.56 15.50
C TRP A 649 6.53 -39.92 16.79
N LYS A 650 7.85 -39.77 16.96
CA LYS A 650 8.43 -39.10 18.14
C LYS A 650 8.10 -37.61 18.17
N CYS A 651 8.27 -36.89 17.06
CA CYS A 651 7.89 -35.49 16.94
C CYS A 651 6.38 -35.29 17.19
N MET A 652 5.52 -36.14 16.65
CA MET A 652 4.07 -36.11 16.93
C MET A 652 3.73 -36.41 18.40
N LYS A 653 4.53 -37.22 19.10
CA LYS A 653 4.30 -37.55 20.51
C LYS A 653 4.77 -36.46 21.46
N GLU A 654 5.82 -35.73 21.09
CA GLU A 654 6.29 -34.53 21.80
C GLU A 654 5.31 -33.37 21.58
N PHE A 655 4.80 -33.18 20.36
CA PHE A 655 3.75 -32.20 20.04
C PHE A 655 2.46 -32.42 20.86
N LYS A 656 2.07 -33.69 21.08
CA LYS A 656 0.91 -34.05 21.92
C LYS A 656 1.03 -33.61 23.39
N ALA A 657 2.25 -33.40 23.90
CA ALA A 657 2.46 -32.92 25.26
C ALA A 657 2.35 -31.39 25.38
N GLU A 658 2.56 -30.65 24.27
CA GLU A 658 2.43 -29.18 24.25
C GLU A 658 0.98 -28.72 23.94
N THR A 659 0.12 -29.62 23.45
CA THR A 659 -1.29 -29.32 23.11
C THR A 659 -2.29 -29.37 24.28
N GLU A 660 -1.85 -29.42 25.54
CA GLU A 660 -2.77 -29.26 26.70
C GLU A 660 -3.22 -27.79 26.91
N VAL A 661 -2.75 -26.85 26.07
CA VAL A 661 -3.17 -25.44 26.08
C VAL A 661 -3.61 -24.99 24.68
N GLY A 662 -4.93 -24.91 24.46
CA GLY A 662 -5.55 -24.26 23.29
C GLY A 662 -5.89 -25.18 22.12
N CYS A 663 -7.17 -25.54 21.98
CA CYS A 663 -7.71 -26.20 20.78
C CYS A 663 -8.13 -25.15 19.75
N ASP A 664 -7.31 -24.93 18.71
CA ASP A 664 -7.69 -24.13 17.51
C ASP A 664 -6.69 -24.35 16.34
N LYS A 665 -6.50 -25.60 15.89
CA LYS A 665 -5.66 -25.94 14.72
C LYS A 665 -6.22 -27.14 13.93
N GLU A 666 -6.83 -26.85 12.77
CA GLU A 666 -7.73 -27.79 12.04
C GLU A 666 -7.07 -28.53 10.85
N ILE A 667 -5.75 -28.44 10.63
CA ILE A 667 -5.12 -28.76 9.31
C ILE A 667 -4.26 -30.06 9.26
N ASP A 668 -3.78 -30.59 10.38
CA ASP A 668 -2.68 -31.60 10.34
C ASP A 668 -3.09 -33.08 10.13
N LEU A 669 -4.38 -33.40 9.97
CA LEU A 669 -4.86 -34.78 9.75
C LEU A 669 -4.88 -35.23 8.28
N VAL A 670 -4.81 -34.30 7.32
CA VAL A 670 -4.89 -34.60 5.87
C VAL A 670 -3.71 -35.46 5.37
N THR A 671 -2.57 -35.40 6.07
CA THR A 671 -1.30 -36.05 5.69
C THR A 671 -1.27 -37.57 5.93
N LEU A 672 -2.27 -38.15 6.61
CA LEU A 672 -2.27 -39.56 7.01
C LEU A 672 -2.90 -40.53 5.99
N GLY A 673 -3.82 -40.06 5.14
CA GLY A 673 -4.60 -40.91 4.23
C GLY A 673 -3.80 -41.73 3.21
N PRO A 674 -2.82 -41.14 2.47
CA PRO A 674 -2.14 -41.85 1.37
C PRO A 674 -1.17 -42.96 1.80
N CYS A 675 -0.73 -42.97 3.06
CA CYS A 675 0.44 -43.73 3.50
C CYS A 675 0.16 -45.19 3.93
N HIS A 676 -1.09 -45.67 3.81
CA HIS A 676 -1.52 -46.98 4.34
C HIS A 676 -2.27 -47.86 3.33
N SER A 677 -2.17 -47.58 2.02
CA SER A 677 -2.93 -48.28 0.97
C SER A 677 -2.36 -49.65 0.54
N SER A 678 -1.27 -50.13 1.14
CA SER A 678 -0.59 -51.38 0.75
C SER A 678 -0.48 -52.41 1.89
N SER A 679 -1.51 -53.27 2.01
CA SER A 679 -1.55 -54.52 2.81
C SER A 679 -1.75 -54.38 4.35
N PRO A 680 -2.27 -55.41 5.07
CA PRO A 680 -3.55 -56.08 4.84
C PRO A 680 -4.50 -55.98 6.07
N VAL A 681 -5.81 -55.84 5.81
CA VAL A 681 -7.00 -56.09 6.67
C VAL A 681 -7.02 -55.46 8.09
N ASN A 682 -6.07 -55.75 8.99
CA ASN A 682 -6.09 -55.32 10.40
C ASN A 682 -5.80 -53.82 10.63
N LEU A 683 -5.33 -53.08 9.62
CA LEU A 683 -5.10 -51.63 9.70
C LEU A 683 -6.35 -50.81 9.39
N VAL A 684 -7.25 -51.31 8.55
CA VAL A 684 -8.52 -50.65 8.21
C VAL A 684 -9.42 -50.53 9.44
N GLU A 685 -9.51 -51.61 10.23
CA GLU A 685 -10.27 -51.64 11.49
C GLU A 685 -9.74 -50.65 12.54
N LYS A 686 -8.41 -50.42 12.57
CA LYS A 686 -7.78 -49.45 13.48
C LYS A 686 -7.99 -48.00 13.05
N ALA A 687 -7.92 -47.72 11.74
CA ALA A 687 -8.30 -46.41 11.22
C ALA A 687 -9.77 -46.10 11.57
N TRP A 688 -10.66 -47.09 11.38
CA TRP A 688 -12.08 -46.99 11.73
C TRP A 688 -12.36 -46.80 13.24
N GLN A 689 -11.61 -47.46 14.11
CA GLN A 689 -11.73 -47.26 15.57
C GLN A 689 -11.27 -45.88 16.04
N ILE A 690 -10.16 -45.35 15.50
CA ILE A 690 -9.68 -43.99 15.80
C ILE A 690 -10.72 -42.97 15.34
N PHE A 691 -11.26 -43.15 14.13
CA PHE A 691 -12.31 -42.33 13.54
C PHE A 691 -13.60 -42.31 14.36
N ARG A 692 -14.10 -43.48 14.81
CA ARG A 692 -15.22 -43.57 15.76
C ARG A 692 -14.93 -42.86 17.08
N GLY A 693 -13.68 -42.89 17.55
CA GLY A 693 -13.25 -42.21 18.78
C GLY A 693 -13.26 -40.68 18.68
N CYS A 694 -13.06 -40.11 17.49
CA CYS A 694 -13.24 -38.68 17.20
C CYS A 694 -14.73 -38.31 17.09
N MET A 695 -15.47 -39.04 16.24
CA MET A 695 -16.93 -38.85 16.06
C MET A 695 -17.70 -38.87 17.38
N ALA A 696 -17.35 -39.78 18.31
CA ALA A 696 -18.01 -39.90 19.61
C ALA A 696 -17.63 -38.81 20.64
N LYS A 697 -16.58 -38.01 20.37
CA LYS A 697 -16.16 -36.88 21.22
C LYS A 697 -16.70 -35.55 20.71
N GLU A 698 -16.72 -35.34 19.39
CA GLU A 698 -17.29 -34.14 18.78
C GLU A 698 -18.82 -34.11 18.90
N ALA A 699 -19.50 -35.26 18.79
CA ALA A 699 -20.95 -35.37 18.96
C ALA A 699 -21.46 -35.07 20.39
N VAL A 700 -20.56 -34.87 21.37
CA VAL A 700 -20.88 -34.43 22.75
C VAL A 700 -20.55 -32.95 22.95
N ALA A 701 -19.73 -32.35 22.08
CA ALA A 701 -19.26 -30.98 22.19
C ALA A 701 -20.08 -29.99 21.34
N GLU A 702 -20.40 -30.34 20.08
CA GLU A 702 -21.06 -29.43 19.15
C GLU A 702 -22.14 -30.12 18.31
N GLY A 703 -23.30 -29.46 18.17
CA GLY A 703 -24.49 -30.03 17.54
C GLY A 703 -24.42 -30.06 16.01
N SER A 704 -24.30 -31.25 15.42
CA SER A 704 -24.67 -31.60 14.03
C SER A 704 -24.06 -30.83 12.83
N SER A 705 -23.32 -29.74 13.01
CA SER A 705 -22.79 -28.90 11.93
C SER A 705 -21.36 -29.25 11.48
N ALA A 706 -20.57 -29.89 12.35
CA ALA A 706 -19.14 -30.17 12.15
C ALA A 706 -18.79 -31.08 10.95
N ILE A 707 -19.74 -31.87 10.45
CA ILE A 707 -19.53 -32.79 9.31
C ILE A 707 -19.33 -32.04 7.97
N SER A 708 -19.72 -30.76 7.90
CA SER A 708 -19.61 -29.92 6.69
C SER A 708 -18.18 -29.55 6.28
N ARG A 709 -17.20 -29.59 7.19
CA ARG A 709 -15.81 -29.13 6.96
C ARG A 709 -14.85 -30.20 6.41
N TRP A 710 -15.38 -31.34 6.02
CA TRP A 710 -14.59 -32.53 5.73
C TRP A 710 -14.10 -32.58 4.26
N PRO A 711 -12.81 -32.88 3.98
CA PRO A 711 -12.29 -32.82 2.61
C PRO A 711 -12.92 -33.85 1.65
N LEU A 712 -13.42 -33.38 0.51
CA LEU A 712 -13.98 -34.21 -0.58
C LEU A 712 -13.16 -35.46 -0.99
N PRO A 713 -11.80 -35.45 -1.03
CA PRO A 713 -11.00 -36.63 -1.37
C PRO A 713 -11.17 -37.82 -0.41
N LEU A 714 -11.67 -37.59 0.80
CA LEU A 714 -11.93 -38.64 1.79
C LEU A 714 -13.13 -39.51 1.37
N SER A 715 -14.16 -38.90 0.78
CA SER A 715 -15.34 -39.60 0.26
C SER A 715 -15.03 -40.41 -1.00
N GLU A 716 -14.21 -39.87 -1.92
CA GLU A 716 -13.68 -40.60 -3.08
C GLU A 716 -12.91 -41.85 -2.65
N SER A 717 -12.06 -41.71 -1.63
CA SER A 717 -11.25 -42.81 -1.09
C SER A 717 -12.11 -43.89 -0.41
N MET A 718 -13.18 -43.51 0.29
CA MET A 718 -14.10 -44.47 0.93
C MET A 718 -15.00 -45.19 -0.07
N ALA A 719 -15.50 -44.49 -1.09
CA ALA A 719 -16.36 -45.07 -2.13
C ALA A 719 -15.64 -46.17 -2.93
N LEU A 720 -14.32 -46.06 -3.11
CA LEU A 720 -13.48 -47.08 -3.76
C LEU A 720 -13.16 -48.29 -2.86
N VAL A 721 -13.31 -48.19 -1.53
CA VAL A 721 -12.84 -49.22 -0.57
C VAL A 721 -13.96 -50.07 0.04
N GLN A 722 -15.15 -49.51 0.32
CA GLN A 722 -16.33 -50.31 0.70
C GLN A 722 -17.61 -49.83 0.02
N MET A 723 -17.90 -50.46 -1.12
CA MET A 723 -18.97 -50.13 -2.06
C MET A 723 -20.38 -50.04 -1.43
N ARG A 724 -20.66 -50.79 -0.36
CA ARG A 724 -21.99 -50.84 0.29
C ARG A 724 -22.27 -49.69 1.26
N GLN A 725 -21.27 -49.22 2.00
CA GLN A 725 -21.43 -48.15 3.01
C GLN A 725 -21.17 -46.76 2.43
N GLY A 726 -20.32 -46.65 1.39
CA GLY A 726 -20.18 -45.41 0.61
C GLY A 726 -21.48 -45.01 -0.11
N LEU A 727 -22.30 -45.99 -0.51
CA LEU A 727 -23.64 -45.76 -1.08
C LEU A 727 -24.61 -45.10 -0.09
N GLU A 728 -24.64 -45.54 1.17
CA GLU A 728 -25.51 -44.93 2.20
C GLU A 728 -25.09 -43.50 2.53
N LEU A 729 -23.78 -43.22 2.61
CA LEU A 729 -23.24 -41.87 2.81
C LEU A 729 -23.55 -40.93 1.63
N ALA A 730 -23.27 -41.33 0.39
CA ALA A 730 -23.50 -40.52 -0.80
C ALA A 730 -25.00 -40.29 -1.11
N SER A 731 -25.87 -41.20 -0.65
CA SER A 731 -27.33 -41.07 -0.77
C SER A 731 -28.00 -40.37 0.42
N SER A 732 -27.24 -40.02 1.46
CA SER A 732 -27.78 -39.31 2.63
C SER A 732 -28.22 -37.87 2.27
N PRO A 733 -29.29 -37.34 2.90
CA PRO A 733 -29.70 -35.94 2.70
C PRO A 733 -28.59 -34.93 3.01
N MET A 734 -27.69 -35.30 3.92
CA MET A 734 -26.58 -34.49 4.41
C MET A 734 -25.41 -34.40 3.40
N ALA A 735 -25.18 -35.43 2.58
CA ALA A 735 -24.19 -35.37 1.49
C ALA A 735 -24.74 -34.62 0.27
N GLN A 736 -26.06 -34.67 0.04
CA GLN A 736 -26.72 -33.99 -1.07
C GLN A 736 -26.80 -32.46 -0.90
N SER A 737 -26.59 -31.94 0.32
CA SER A 737 -26.64 -30.51 0.63
C SER A 737 -25.28 -29.78 0.60
N LEU A 738 -24.15 -30.47 0.36
CA LEU A 738 -22.80 -29.91 0.62
C LEU A 738 -22.06 -29.34 -0.60
N ASP A 739 -22.28 -29.86 -1.81
CA ASP A 739 -21.82 -29.22 -3.07
C ASP A 739 -22.59 -29.80 -4.29
N PRO A 740 -23.68 -29.16 -4.74
CA PRO A 740 -24.42 -29.60 -5.94
C PRO A 740 -23.66 -29.34 -7.26
N GLY A 741 -22.62 -28.50 -7.25
CA GLY A 741 -21.97 -27.94 -8.43
C GLY A 741 -20.57 -28.49 -8.74
N GLY A 742 -19.91 -29.17 -7.82
CA GLY A 742 -18.54 -29.65 -7.95
C GLY A 742 -18.30 -30.50 -9.20
N ARG A 743 -17.42 -30.04 -10.11
CA ARG A 743 -17.11 -30.77 -11.35
C ARG A 743 -16.57 -32.18 -11.07
N LYS A 744 -15.70 -32.32 -10.06
CA LYS A 744 -15.13 -33.61 -9.64
C LYS A 744 -16.13 -34.53 -8.93
N TRP A 745 -17.02 -33.96 -8.11
CA TRP A 745 -18.12 -34.72 -7.50
C TRP A 745 -19.05 -35.29 -8.58
N ARG A 746 -19.39 -34.49 -9.59
CA ARG A 746 -20.14 -34.93 -10.78
C ARG A 746 -19.39 -35.99 -11.60
N GLU A 747 -18.07 -35.86 -11.79
CA GLU A 747 -17.23 -36.88 -12.44
C GLU A 747 -17.20 -38.19 -11.64
N GLY A 748 -17.06 -38.14 -10.31
CA GLY A 748 -17.11 -39.30 -9.43
C GLY A 748 -18.46 -40.01 -9.44
N LEU A 749 -19.57 -39.26 -9.35
CA LEU A 749 -20.92 -39.80 -9.48
C LEU A 749 -21.19 -40.40 -10.88
N ALA A 750 -20.64 -39.80 -11.94
CA ALA A 750 -20.72 -40.36 -13.30
C ALA A 750 -19.99 -41.71 -13.41
N VAL A 751 -18.80 -41.85 -12.82
CA VAL A 751 -18.03 -43.12 -12.80
C VAL A 751 -18.75 -44.20 -11.99
N VAL A 752 -19.28 -43.87 -10.81
CA VAL A 752 -20.05 -44.82 -9.97
C VAL A 752 -21.35 -45.24 -10.68
N SER A 753 -22.06 -44.30 -11.29
CA SER A 753 -23.32 -44.57 -12.00
C SER A 753 -23.10 -45.37 -13.28
N ALA A 754 -22.04 -45.08 -14.04
CA ALA A 754 -21.64 -45.87 -15.21
C ALA A 754 -21.41 -47.34 -14.83
N ARG A 755 -20.70 -47.60 -13.73
CA ARG A 755 -20.43 -48.95 -13.24
C ARG A 755 -21.69 -49.69 -12.78
N LEU A 756 -22.61 -49.01 -12.09
CA LEU A 756 -23.92 -49.57 -11.72
C LEU A 756 -24.79 -49.92 -12.94
N VAL A 757 -24.67 -49.17 -14.05
CA VAL A 757 -25.35 -49.49 -15.32
C VAL A 757 -24.74 -50.73 -15.98
N VAL A 758 -23.40 -50.88 -15.96
CA VAL A 758 -22.72 -52.09 -16.45
C VAL A 758 -23.10 -53.32 -15.61
N GLU A 759 -23.29 -53.16 -14.29
CA GLU A 759 -23.79 -54.20 -13.37
C GLU A 759 -25.32 -54.47 -13.49
N GLY A 760 -26.02 -53.83 -14.43
CA GLY A 760 -27.45 -54.04 -14.68
C GLY A 760 -28.40 -53.37 -13.68
N ARG A 761 -27.90 -52.57 -12.73
CA ARG A 761 -28.65 -51.98 -11.61
C ARG A 761 -29.21 -50.58 -11.96
N MET A 762 -29.88 -50.48 -13.11
CA MET A 762 -30.33 -49.19 -13.69
C MET A 762 -31.23 -48.35 -12.75
N SER A 763 -32.05 -48.99 -11.90
CA SER A 763 -32.89 -48.31 -10.90
C SER A 763 -32.08 -47.49 -9.88
N GLU A 764 -30.91 -47.97 -9.49
CA GLU A 764 -30.05 -47.31 -8.50
C GLU A 764 -29.20 -46.21 -9.15
N ALA A 765 -28.65 -46.48 -10.34
CA ALA A 765 -27.96 -45.47 -11.14
C ALA A 765 -28.89 -44.29 -11.48
N SER A 766 -30.15 -44.56 -11.85
CA SER A 766 -31.14 -43.51 -12.13
C SER A 766 -31.47 -42.67 -10.90
N LYS A 767 -31.46 -43.24 -9.69
CA LYS A 767 -31.67 -42.49 -8.44
C LYS A 767 -30.46 -41.63 -8.05
N LEU A 768 -29.24 -42.09 -8.33
CA LEU A 768 -28.00 -41.33 -8.12
C LEU A 768 -27.87 -40.16 -9.10
N LEU A 769 -28.36 -40.30 -10.32
CA LEU A 769 -28.28 -39.25 -11.36
C LEU A 769 -29.47 -38.28 -11.34
N ALA A 770 -30.63 -38.66 -10.79
CA ALA A 770 -31.83 -37.83 -10.74
C ALA A 770 -31.64 -36.41 -10.12
N PRO A 771 -30.82 -36.21 -9.07
CA PRO A 771 -30.60 -34.87 -8.51
C PRO A 771 -29.78 -33.92 -9.39
N LEU A 772 -29.03 -34.45 -10.38
CA LEU A 772 -28.03 -33.66 -11.14
C LEU A 772 -28.62 -32.87 -12.32
N GLY A 773 -29.86 -33.19 -12.74
CA GLY A 773 -30.66 -32.39 -13.66
C GLY A 773 -29.91 -31.87 -14.91
N PRO A 774 -30.04 -30.57 -15.27
CA PRO A 774 -29.42 -30.00 -16.47
C PRO A 774 -27.90 -29.79 -16.35
N HIS A 775 -27.26 -30.16 -15.24
CA HIS A 775 -25.84 -29.94 -14.98
C HIS A 775 -24.96 -31.19 -15.22
N LEU A 776 -25.52 -32.24 -15.79
CA LEU A 776 -24.79 -33.45 -16.18
C LEU A 776 -24.19 -33.28 -17.59
N ASP A 777 -22.86 -33.39 -17.73
CA ASP A 777 -22.22 -33.46 -19.06
C ASP A 777 -22.44 -34.87 -19.66
N PRO A 778 -23.25 -35.01 -20.73
CA PRO A 778 -23.55 -36.32 -21.27
C PRO A 778 -22.33 -36.95 -21.97
N ALA A 779 -21.38 -36.15 -22.47
CA ALA A 779 -20.16 -36.65 -23.07
C ALA A 779 -19.22 -37.26 -22.01
N ALA A 780 -19.14 -36.66 -20.82
CA ALA A 780 -18.38 -37.20 -19.69
C ALA A 780 -18.97 -38.55 -19.20
N VAL A 781 -20.29 -38.64 -19.06
CA VAL A 781 -20.98 -39.88 -18.66
C VAL A 781 -20.79 -40.98 -19.71
N LEU A 782 -21.00 -40.68 -21.00
CA LEU A 782 -20.80 -41.65 -22.07
C LEU A 782 -19.33 -42.10 -22.19
N THR A 783 -18.38 -41.20 -21.93
CA THR A 783 -16.94 -41.55 -21.87
C THR A 783 -16.65 -42.50 -20.71
N ALA A 784 -17.19 -42.26 -19.51
CA ALA A 784 -17.02 -43.14 -18.36
C ALA A 784 -17.68 -44.52 -18.57
N MET A 785 -18.87 -44.57 -19.18
CA MET A 785 -19.53 -45.81 -19.57
C MET A 785 -18.71 -46.59 -20.60
N ALA A 786 -18.15 -45.92 -21.60
CA ALA A 786 -17.29 -46.55 -22.60
C ALA A 786 -16.00 -47.11 -21.99
N GLU A 787 -15.40 -46.43 -21.01
CA GLU A 787 -14.23 -46.92 -20.27
C GLU A 787 -14.53 -48.20 -19.46
N GLU A 788 -15.66 -48.25 -18.73
CA GLU A 788 -16.03 -49.45 -17.97
C GLU A 788 -16.43 -50.63 -18.87
N GLN A 789 -17.14 -50.39 -19.99
CA GLN A 789 -17.42 -51.44 -20.97
C GLN A 789 -16.14 -51.98 -21.64
N LEU A 790 -15.17 -51.11 -21.92
CA LEU A 790 -13.87 -51.50 -22.50
C LEU A 790 -12.99 -52.31 -21.53
N LYS A 791 -13.16 -52.10 -20.21
CA LYS A 791 -12.58 -52.93 -19.14
C LYS A 791 -13.34 -54.26 -18.98
N GLY A 792 -14.67 -54.24 -19.08
CA GLY A 792 -15.54 -55.42 -19.02
C GLY A 792 -15.37 -56.38 -20.20
N GLY A 793 -14.82 -55.90 -21.32
CA GLY A 793 -14.40 -56.72 -22.46
C GLY A 793 -15.25 -56.54 -23.72
N ASP A 794 -16.40 -55.87 -23.65
CA ASP A 794 -17.24 -55.60 -24.81
C ASP A 794 -16.75 -54.35 -25.58
N ALA A 795 -15.70 -54.56 -26.38
CA ALA A 795 -15.11 -53.52 -27.21
C ALA A 795 -16.07 -52.94 -28.26
N THR A 796 -17.12 -53.68 -28.64
CA THR A 796 -18.18 -53.24 -29.57
C THR A 796 -19.05 -52.17 -28.93
N VAL A 797 -19.62 -52.46 -27.76
CA VAL A 797 -20.47 -51.50 -27.02
C VAL A 797 -19.66 -50.30 -26.56
N ALA A 798 -18.41 -50.50 -26.12
CA ALA A 798 -17.50 -49.41 -25.79
C ALA A 798 -17.23 -48.48 -26.99
N LEU A 799 -17.00 -49.04 -28.19
CA LEU A 799 -16.76 -48.24 -29.39
C LEU A 799 -17.97 -47.37 -29.76
N ASP A 800 -19.19 -47.89 -29.67
CA ASP A 800 -20.40 -47.13 -29.99
C ASP A 800 -20.72 -46.07 -28.93
N ALA A 801 -20.46 -46.35 -27.64
CA ALA A 801 -20.52 -45.35 -26.58
C ALA A 801 -19.49 -44.21 -26.80
N TYR A 802 -18.26 -44.52 -27.23
CA TYR A 802 -17.29 -43.50 -27.62
C TYR A 802 -17.69 -42.72 -28.87
N LYS A 803 -18.33 -43.34 -29.88
CA LYS A 803 -18.87 -42.60 -31.05
C LYS A 803 -19.96 -41.61 -30.62
N ALA A 804 -20.84 -42.01 -29.70
CA ALA A 804 -21.87 -41.13 -29.14
C ALA A 804 -21.25 -39.97 -28.34
N ALA A 805 -20.23 -40.24 -27.51
CA ALA A 805 -19.47 -39.20 -26.82
C ALA A 805 -18.76 -38.25 -27.81
N LEU A 806 -18.18 -38.78 -28.89
CA LEU A 806 -17.49 -38.00 -29.93
C LEU A 806 -18.44 -37.04 -30.67
N ALA A 807 -19.68 -37.47 -30.93
CA ALA A 807 -20.71 -36.65 -31.57
C ALA A 807 -21.15 -35.46 -30.72
N LEU A 808 -20.94 -35.51 -29.39
CA LEU A 808 -21.24 -34.43 -28.45
C LEU A 808 -20.03 -33.52 -28.22
N HIS A 809 -18.85 -34.10 -27.94
CA HIS A 809 -17.63 -33.33 -27.68
C HIS A 809 -16.38 -34.11 -28.10
N PRO A 810 -15.66 -33.73 -29.17
CA PRO A 810 -14.41 -34.39 -29.54
C PRO A 810 -13.32 -34.11 -28.50
N SER A 811 -12.68 -35.17 -27.98
CA SER A 811 -11.55 -35.04 -27.05
C SER A 811 -10.47 -36.08 -27.34
N ARG A 812 -9.23 -35.75 -26.96
CA ARG A 812 -8.10 -36.69 -27.04
C ARG A 812 -8.38 -38.00 -26.30
N LYS A 813 -9.11 -37.95 -25.18
CA LYS A 813 -9.48 -39.12 -24.37
C LYS A 813 -10.40 -40.06 -25.15
N ILE A 814 -11.43 -39.51 -25.81
CA ILE A 814 -12.38 -40.27 -26.63
C ILE A 814 -11.69 -40.91 -27.85
N TYR A 815 -10.84 -40.17 -28.58
CA TYR A 815 -10.12 -40.73 -29.74
C TYR A 815 -9.14 -41.86 -29.35
N LEU A 816 -8.50 -41.78 -28.18
CA LEU A 816 -7.68 -42.88 -27.66
C LEU A 816 -8.53 -44.11 -27.28
N GLY A 817 -9.66 -43.89 -26.62
CA GLY A 817 -10.62 -44.95 -26.28
C GLY A 817 -11.16 -45.68 -27.52
N MET A 818 -11.58 -44.93 -28.55
CA MET A 818 -12.00 -45.50 -29.84
C MET A 818 -10.89 -46.33 -30.49
N ALA A 819 -9.66 -45.84 -30.48
CA ALA A 819 -8.53 -46.55 -31.06
C ALA A 819 -8.21 -47.86 -30.30
N GLU A 820 -8.35 -47.87 -28.97
CA GLU A 820 -8.19 -49.08 -28.18
C GLU A 820 -9.32 -50.09 -28.42
N SER A 821 -10.59 -49.63 -28.49
CA SER A 821 -11.73 -50.48 -28.84
C SER A 821 -11.58 -51.10 -30.24
N LEU A 822 -11.22 -50.29 -31.26
CA LEU A 822 -10.96 -50.77 -32.62
C LEU A 822 -9.76 -51.73 -32.69
N GLN A 823 -8.72 -51.50 -31.88
CA GLN A 823 -7.59 -52.43 -31.79
C GLN A 823 -8.01 -53.78 -31.17
N LYS A 824 -8.88 -53.78 -30.14
CA LYS A 824 -9.45 -55.02 -29.56
C LYS A 824 -10.40 -55.73 -30.54
N LEU A 825 -11.12 -55.00 -31.39
CA LEU A 825 -11.96 -55.54 -32.47
C LEU A 825 -11.18 -55.99 -33.73
N GLY A 826 -9.86 -55.78 -33.77
CA GLY A 826 -8.98 -56.25 -34.85
C GLY A 826 -8.76 -55.27 -36.01
N ASP A 827 -9.47 -54.13 -36.06
CA ASP A 827 -9.25 -53.09 -37.08
C ASP A 827 -8.04 -52.21 -36.73
N LYS A 828 -6.86 -52.74 -37.07
CA LYS A 828 -5.58 -52.06 -36.86
C LYS A 828 -5.44 -50.78 -37.70
N ALA A 829 -6.10 -50.69 -38.85
CA ALA A 829 -6.00 -49.52 -39.73
C ALA A 829 -6.77 -48.33 -39.15
N ALA A 830 -8.02 -48.55 -38.74
CA ALA A 830 -8.82 -47.53 -38.06
C ALA A 830 -8.22 -47.15 -36.69
N ALA A 831 -7.69 -48.12 -35.93
CA ALA A 831 -7.01 -47.84 -34.66
C ALA A 831 -5.78 -46.92 -34.82
N VAL A 832 -4.96 -47.11 -35.86
CA VAL A 832 -3.84 -46.21 -36.17
C VAL A 832 -4.35 -44.82 -36.57
N HIS A 833 -5.38 -44.74 -37.41
CA HIS A 833 -5.99 -43.48 -37.82
C HIS A 833 -6.50 -42.67 -36.60
N HIS A 834 -7.26 -43.29 -35.69
CA HIS A 834 -7.76 -42.60 -34.50
C HIS A 834 -6.66 -42.23 -33.49
N ARG A 835 -5.56 -43.00 -33.38
CA ARG A 835 -4.36 -42.57 -32.63
C ARG A 835 -3.68 -41.35 -33.25
N GLN A 836 -3.73 -41.22 -34.57
CA GLN A 836 -3.15 -40.08 -35.28
C GLN A 836 -4.02 -38.83 -35.12
N LEU A 837 -5.35 -38.97 -35.15
CA LEU A 837 -6.30 -37.91 -34.75
C LEU A 837 -6.11 -37.48 -33.29
N ALA A 838 -5.92 -38.43 -32.36
CA ALA A 838 -5.64 -38.12 -30.95
C ALA A 838 -4.34 -37.30 -30.75
N LYS A 839 -3.31 -37.55 -31.59
CA LYS A 839 -2.08 -36.73 -31.61
C LYS A 839 -2.32 -35.33 -32.17
N GLN A 840 -3.17 -35.20 -33.19
CA GLN A 840 -3.55 -33.90 -33.74
C GLN A 840 -4.37 -33.06 -32.74
N CYS A 841 -5.24 -33.67 -31.93
CA CYS A 841 -5.86 -33.00 -30.78
C CYS A 841 -4.81 -32.48 -29.78
N SER A 842 -3.79 -33.26 -29.42
CA SER A 842 -2.76 -32.78 -28.46
C SER A 842 -1.90 -31.61 -28.94
N GLN A 843 -1.85 -31.33 -30.26
CA GLN A 843 -1.19 -30.12 -30.77
C GLN A 843 -2.09 -28.87 -30.68
N LEU A 844 -3.39 -29.04 -30.43
CA LEU A 844 -4.35 -27.96 -30.21
C LEU A 844 -4.58 -27.68 -28.72
N ASP A 845 -4.43 -28.67 -27.83
CA ASP A 845 -4.55 -28.49 -26.38
C ASP A 845 -3.44 -27.57 -25.77
N GLY A 846 -2.34 -27.35 -26.50
CA GLY A 846 -1.26 -26.43 -26.14
C GLY A 846 -1.43 -24.99 -26.64
N CYS A 847 -2.52 -24.67 -27.34
CA CYS A 847 -2.80 -23.34 -27.88
C CYS A 847 -4.29 -23.03 -27.76
N GLY A 848 -4.65 -22.03 -26.94
CA GLY A 848 -6.05 -21.72 -26.64
C GLY A 848 -6.97 -21.67 -27.86
N GLY A 849 -7.69 -22.77 -28.09
CA GLY A 849 -8.83 -23.06 -28.98
C GLY A 849 -8.85 -22.59 -30.44
N HIS A 850 -9.50 -23.42 -31.26
CA HIS A 850 -10.10 -23.17 -32.58
C HIS A 850 -9.41 -22.15 -33.51
N ARG A 851 -8.59 -22.68 -34.43
CA ARG A 851 -8.71 -22.30 -35.85
C ARG A 851 -9.26 -23.50 -36.63
N VAL A 852 -10.30 -23.25 -37.40
CA VAL A 852 -10.82 -24.19 -38.39
C VAL A 852 -9.76 -24.40 -39.47
N VAL A 853 -9.42 -25.65 -39.78
CA VAL A 853 -8.64 -25.97 -40.98
C VAL A 853 -9.55 -25.90 -42.20
N GLN A 854 -9.65 -24.72 -42.81
CA GLN A 854 -9.96 -24.62 -44.24
C GLN A 854 -8.65 -24.57 -45.01
N HIS A 855 -8.39 -25.57 -45.85
CA HIS A 855 -8.08 -25.37 -47.28
C HIS A 855 -7.79 -26.69 -48.00
N ALA A 856 -8.73 -27.10 -48.85
CA ALA A 856 -8.45 -27.75 -50.14
C ALA A 856 -9.68 -27.57 -51.05
N ARG A 857 -9.73 -26.45 -51.81
CA ARG A 857 -10.65 -26.32 -52.94
C ARG A 857 -9.97 -26.88 -54.19
N PRO A 858 -10.58 -27.82 -54.93
CA PRO A 858 -10.41 -27.88 -56.38
C PRO A 858 -11.18 -26.72 -57.01
N SER A 859 -10.58 -26.05 -58.01
CA SER A 859 -11.26 -24.98 -58.78
C SER A 859 -12.02 -25.56 -60.00
N PRO A 860 -12.96 -24.82 -60.60
CA PRO A 860 -14.10 -25.41 -61.30
C PRO A 860 -13.88 -25.65 -62.81
N ARG A 861 -14.35 -26.80 -63.29
CA ARG A 861 -14.98 -27.02 -64.60
C ARG A 861 -15.63 -28.40 -64.63
N ASP A 862 -16.57 -28.55 -65.56
CA ASP A 862 -17.29 -29.77 -65.93
C ASP A 862 -18.18 -30.42 -64.85
N SER A 863 -19.43 -30.80 -65.06
CA SER A 863 -20.53 -30.41 -65.97
C SER A 863 -21.64 -31.45 -65.76
N GLN A 864 -22.90 -31.01 -65.76
CA GLN A 864 -24.08 -31.79 -66.14
C GLN A 864 -24.56 -33.00 -65.29
N LYS A 865 -25.79 -32.83 -64.78
CA LYS A 865 -26.98 -33.70 -64.98
C LYS A 865 -27.14 -35.03 -64.19
N ARG A 866 -28.42 -35.26 -63.86
CA ARG A 866 -29.13 -36.56 -63.64
C ARG A 866 -28.84 -37.33 -62.33
N LEU A 867 -29.76 -38.14 -61.78
CA LEU A 867 -31.25 -38.18 -61.78
C LEU A 867 -31.74 -39.33 -60.84
N LYS A 868 -32.82 -39.14 -60.05
CA LYS A 868 -33.66 -40.21 -59.40
C LYS A 868 -32.93 -41.18 -58.42
N LEU A 869 -33.57 -42.04 -57.60
CA LEU A 869 -34.97 -42.46 -57.29
C LEU A 869 -35.21 -42.29 -55.75
N GLU A 870 -36.40 -41.98 -55.20
CA GLU A 870 -37.59 -42.86 -54.93
C GLU A 870 -37.27 -44.12 -54.08
N THR A 871 -38.00 -44.58 -53.04
CA THR A 871 -39.25 -44.15 -52.33
C THR A 871 -39.46 -44.96 -51.03
N LEU A 872 -40.42 -44.52 -50.18
CA LEU A 872 -41.35 -45.23 -49.24
C LEU A 872 -41.27 -44.67 -47.80
N SER A 873 -42.20 -43.82 -47.30
CA SER A 873 -43.58 -44.06 -46.77
C SER A 873 -43.63 -44.94 -45.50
N ALA A 874 -44.36 -44.65 -44.40
CA ALA A 874 -45.40 -43.66 -44.05
C ALA A 874 -45.38 -43.43 -42.50
N GLY A 875 -46.16 -42.56 -41.81
CA GLY A 875 -47.25 -41.65 -42.20
C GLY A 875 -47.70 -40.72 -41.03
N HIS A 876 -48.55 -39.73 -41.34
CA HIS A 876 -49.10 -38.67 -40.45
C HIS A 876 -50.53 -39.03 -39.94
N PRO A 877 -51.30 -38.24 -39.11
CA PRO A 877 -51.40 -36.76 -38.98
C PRO A 877 -51.43 -36.22 -37.50
N SER A 878 -51.48 -34.91 -37.15
CA SER A 878 -52.50 -33.89 -37.49
C SER A 878 -52.18 -32.42 -37.06
N TYR A 879 -52.40 -31.45 -37.98
CA TYR A 879 -52.95 -30.06 -37.84
C TYR A 879 -52.33 -29.00 -36.88
N GLU A 880 -51.68 -27.94 -37.40
CA GLU A 880 -52.18 -26.55 -37.77
C GLU A 880 -52.30 -25.57 -36.58
N VAL A 881 -51.75 -24.34 -36.47
CA VAL A 881 -51.26 -23.24 -37.37
C VAL A 881 -52.35 -22.28 -37.91
N LEU A 882 -52.29 -20.99 -37.51
CA LEU A 882 -52.45 -19.73 -38.29
C LEU A 882 -52.71 -18.51 -37.36
N SER A 883 -51.87 -17.45 -37.34
CA SER A 883 -52.05 -16.11 -37.99
C SER A 883 -52.97 -15.10 -37.25
N SER A 884 -52.95 -13.76 -37.39
CA SER A 884 -51.91 -12.76 -37.78
C SER A 884 -52.45 -11.31 -37.63
N SER A 885 -51.63 -10.33 -37.19
CA SER A 885 -51.84 -8.84 -37.32
C SER A 885 -53.07 -8.22 -36.58
N GLN A 886 -53.30 -6.89 -36.41
CA GLN A 886 -52.82 -5.64 -37.07
C GLN A 886 -53.15 -4.34 -36.24
N PHE A 887 -52.58 -3.17 -36.62
CA PHE A 887 -52.99 -1.74 -36.35
C PHE A 887 -52.68 -0.94 -35.04
N ARG A 888 -52.67 0.42 -35.20
CA ARG A 888 -52.27 1.53 -34.27
C ARG A 888 -53.46 2.56 -34.09
N PRO A 889 -53.29 3.85 -33.66
CA PRO A 889 -53.19 4.39 -32.27
C PRO A 889 -54.14 5.61 -31.94
N GLY A 890 -54.20 6.15 -30.69
CA GLY A 890 -54.72 7.53 -30.48
C GLY A 890 -55.08 8.10 -29.07
N ARG A 891 -54.38 9.20 -28.67
CA ARG A 891 -54.81 10.51 -28.04
C ARG A 891 -55.73 10.68 -26.78
N HIS A 892 -55.34 11.69 -25.95
CA HIS A 892 -56.09 12.56 -24.99
C HIS A 892 -56.77 11.92 -23.75
N GLY A 893 -57.05 12.59 -22.60
CA GLY A 893 -56.76 13.93 -22.05
C GLY A 893 -57.59 14.26 -20.77
N LEU A 894 -57.22 15.28 -19.95
CA LEU A 894 -57.96 15.87 -18.77
C LEU A 894 -58.12 14.96 -17.50
N GLY A 895 -58.38 15.43 -16.26
CA GLY A 895 -58.45 16.79 -15.65
C GLY A 895 -59.30 16.82 -14.34
N LEU A 896 -59.04 17.77 -13.40
CA LEU A 896 -59.75 18.05 -12.10
C LEU A 896 -59.49 17.06 -10.91
N GLY A 897 -59.56 17.44 -9.62
CA GLY A 897 -59.68 18.76 -8.96
C GLY A 897 -60.53 18.77 -7.66
N LEU A 898 -60.11 19.54 -6.63
CA LEU A 898 -60.79 19.90 -5.34
C LEU A 898 -60.72 18.92 -4.12
N VAL A 899 -60.73 19.31 -2.82
CA VAL A 899 -60.18 20.49 -2.05
C VAL A 899 -60.54 20.42 -0.52
N PHE A 900 -59.77 21.07 0.37
CA PHE A 900 -60.01 21.40 1.83
C PHE A 900 -60.07 20.23 2.87
N LEU A 901 -59.81 20.38 4.18
CA LEU A 901 -59.24 21.43 5.09
C LEU A 901 -58.81 20.77 6.43
N GLY A 902 -57.95 21.39 7.26
CA GLY A 902 -57.88 21.12 8.72
C GLY A 902 -56.47 20.96 9.35
N ALA A 903 -56.11 21.85 10.28
CA ALA A 903 -54.78 21.97 10.90
C ALA A 903 -54.49 20.99 12.07
N GLY A 904 -53.20 20.75 12.36
CA GLY A 904 -52.72 20.11 13.60
C GLY A 904 -51.20 19.84 13.63
N ILE A 905 -50.45 20.55 14.48
CA ILE A 905 -49.01 20.35 14.75
C ILE A 905 -48.89 19.17 15.76
N SER A 906 -48.02 18.16 15.64
CA SER A 906 -46.60 18.22 16.06
C SER A 906 -45.87 16.85 15.89
N TRP A 907 -44.54 16.89 15.71
CA TRP A 907 -43.50 15.87 16.02
C TRP A 907 -43.62 14.39 15.55
N SER A 908 -42.69 14.04 14.65
CA SER A 908 -41.91 12.79 14.58
C SER A 908 -42.58 11.43 14.88
N ARG A 909 -42.75 10.62 13.83
CA ARG A 909 -42.38 9.18 13.80
C ARG A 909 -42.41 8.66 12.36
N SER A 910 -41.31 8.07 11.91
CA SER A 910 -41.27 7.29 10.66
C SER A 910 -42.04 5.97 10.88
N PRO A 911 -43.00 5.60 10.02
CA PRO A 911 -43.57 4.26 10.02
C PRO A 911 -42.75 3.33 9.11
N CYS A 912 -42.49 2.13 9.60
CA CYS A 912 -41.78 1.07 8.88
C CYS A 912 -42.52 0.67 7.59
N PHE A 913 -41.77 0.36 6.52
CA PHE A 913 -42.30 -0.34 5.36
C PHE A 913 -41.87 -1.80 5.39
N ALA A 914 -42.79 -2.67 5.80
CA ALA A 914 -42.67 -4.11 5.56
C ALA A 914 -43.06 -4.45 4.12
N CYS A 915 -42.53 -5.56 3.60
CA CYS A 915 -42.75 -6.02 2.24
C CYS A 915 -44.23 -6.25 1.88
N ALA A 916 -44.58 -5.94 0.63
CA ALA A 916 -45.70 -6.56 -0.07
C ALA A 916 -45.33 -6.73 -1.56
N PRO A 917 -45.38 -7.95 -2.13
CA PRO A 917 -45.11 -8.14 -3.55
C PRO A 917 -46.29 -7.62 -4.37
N ARG A 918 -46.00 -6.83 -5.41
CA ARG A 918 -46.98 -6.51 -6.46
C ARG A 918 -46.51 -7.05 -7.79
N SER A 919 -47.15 -8.15 -8.19
CA SER A 919 -47.17 -8.61 -9.56
C SER A 919 -47.74 -7.53 -10.48
N ASN A 920 -47.02 -7.25 -11.56
CA ASN A 920 -47.62 -6.76 -12.79
C ASN A 920 -46.75 -7.25 -13.94
N ALA A 921 -47.28 -8.19 -14.73
CA ALA A 921 -46.59 -8.65 -15.93
C ALA A 921 -46.55 -7.51 -16.95
N GLY A 922 -45.36 -7.02 -17.25
CA GLY A 922 -45.10 -5.99 -18.25
C GLY A 922 -43.66 -6.10 -18.69
N SER A 923 -43.41 -6.05 -20.01
CA SER A 923 -42.09 -6.28 -20.60
C SER A 923 -41.00 -5.45 -19.93
N PHE A 924 -39.96 -6.11 -19.42
CA PHE A 924 -38.73 -5.43 -18.98
C PHE A 924 -38.16 -4.62 -20.16
N PRO A 925 -37.78 -3.35 -19.94
CA PRO A 925 -37.24 -2.50 -21.01
C PRO A 925 -35.91 -3.06 -21.53
N SER A 926 -35.59 -2.81 -22.80
CA SER A 926 -34.27 -3.20 -23.32
C SER A 926 -33.18 -2.33 -22.71
N VAL A 927 -32.11 -2.98 -22.24
CA VAL A 927 -30.94 -2.34 -21.62
C VAL A 927 -29.68 -2.73 -22.38
N SER A 928 -28.85 -1.74 -22.68
CA SER A 928 -27.50 -1.90 -23.23
C SER A 928 -26.46 -1.64 -22.15
N VAL A 929 -25.55 -2.57 -21.90
CA VAL A 929 -24.41 -2.42 -21.00
C VAL A 929 -23.17 -2.08 -21.82
N GLN A 930 -22.51 -0.98 -21.49
CA GLN A 930 -21.36 -0.47 -22.24
C GLN A 930 -20.07 -0.70 -21.46
N VAL A 931 -19.23 -1.60 -21.98
CA VAL A 931 -17.91 -1.91 -21.41
C VAL A 931 -16.83 -1.24 -22.27
N VAL A 932 -15.90 -0.55 -21.62
CA VAL A 932 -14.75 0.08 -22.28
C VAL A 932 -13.46 -0.41 -21.63
N THR A 933 -12.53 -0.90 -22.44
CA THR A 933 -11.30 -1.56 -21.92
C THR A 933 -10.06 -1.11 -22.70
N TYR A 934 -8.87 -1.28 -22.09
CA TYR A 934 -7.55 -1.04 -22.70
C TYR A 934 -6.49 -1.88 -21.97
N ASN A 935 -5.82 -2.80 -22.67
CA ASN A 935 -4.75 -3.69 -22.21
C ASN A 935 -5.10 -4.49 -20.93
N ARG A 936 -6.37 -4.88 -20.75
CA ARG A 936 -6.89 -5.55 -19.55
C ARG A 936 -7.77 -6.79 -19.85
N PRO A 937 -7.33 -7.76 -20.69
CA PRO A 937 -8.18 -8.87 -21.13
C PRO A 937 -8.72 -9.75 -19.99
N SER A 938 -8.02 -9.87 -18.86
CA SER A 938 -8.51 -10.62 -17.70
C SER A 938 -9.66 -9.91 -16.98
N LEU A 939 -9.53 -8.60 -16.73
CA LEU A 939 -10.58 -7.81 -16.08
C LEU A 939 -11.83 -7.70 -16.96
N LEU A 940 -11.65 -7.59 -18.28
CA LEU A 940 -12.75 -7.66 -19.25
C LEU A 940 -13.58 -8.96 -19.10
N LEU A 941 -12.91 -10.12 -18.98
CA LEU A 941 -13.59 -11.40 -18.80
C LEU A 941 -14.27 -11.51 -17.43
N GLU A 942 -13.69 -10.93 -16.39
CA GLU A 942 -14.32 -10.88 -15.05
C GLU A 942 -15.54 -9.95 -15.03
N ALA A 943 -15.48 -8.79 -15.69
CA ALA A 943 -16.64 -7.92 -15.88
C ALA A 943 -17.78 -8.62 -16.64
N LEU A 944 -17.47 -9.43 -17.65
CA LEU A 944 -18.46 -10.26 -18.35
C LEU A 944 -19.10 -11.32 -17.43
N LEU A 945 -18.35 -11.95 -16.51
CA LEU A 945 -18.92 -12.84 -15.50
C LEU A 945 -19.89 -12.10 -14.56
N GLN A 946 -19.55 -10.87 -14.14
CA GLN A 946 -20.44 -10.05 -13.31
C GLN A 946 -21.72 -9.62 -14.04
N ILE A 947 -21.64 -9.39 -15.36
CA ILE A 947 -22.81 -9.08 -16.20
C ILE A 947 -23.70 -10.30 -16.37
N GLU A 948 -23.13 -11.49 -16.66
CA GLU A 948 -23.89 -12.74 -16.78
C GLU A 948 -24.68 -13.05 -15.50
N ALA A 949 -24.07 -12.78 -14.33
CA ALA A 949 -24.65 -12.95 -13.00
C ALA A 949 -25.76 -11.95 -12.63
N GLN A 950 -26.11 -10.98 -13.48
CA GLN A 950 -27.17 -10.02 -13.17
C GLN A 950 -28.56 -10.68 -13.09
N ASP A 951 -29.40 -10.33 -12.12
CA ASP A 951 -30.75 -10.87 -11.96
C ASP A 951 -31.78 -10.37 -13.00
N TYR A 952 -31.32 -9.67 -14.05
CA TYR A 952 -32.18 -9.07 -15.06
C TYR A 952 -32.96 -10.13 -15.85
N PRO A 953 -34.31 -10.10 -15.89
CA PRO A 953 -35.10 -11.20 -16.46
C PRO A 953 -35.08 -11.34 -17.98
N THR A 954 -34.48 -10.40 -18.71
CA THR A 954 -34.35 -10.46 -20.18
C THR A 954 -32.88 -10.35 -20.61
N PRO A 955 -32.52 -10.87 -21.80
CA PRO A 955 -31.19 -10.66 -22.38
C PRO A 955 -30.82 -9.18 -22.46
N LEU A 956 -29.66 -8.84 -21.90
CA LEU A 956 -28.98 -7.56 -22.07
C LEU A 956 -28.27 -7.52 -23.43
N GLU A 957 -28.23 -6.35 -24.05
CA GLU A 957 -27.24 -6.05 -25.09
C GLU A 957 -25.95 -5.62 -24.36
N VAL A 958 -24.78 -6.10 -24.76
CA VAL A 958 -23.49 -5.77 -24.13
C VAL A 958 -22.52 -5.31 -25.20
N LEU A 959 -22.21 -4.01 -25.21
CA LEU A 959 -21.33 -3.39 -26.19
C LEU A 959 -19.94 -3.19 -25.60
N ILE A 960 -18.96 -3.93 -26.13
CA ILE A 960 -17.56 -3.85 -25.69
C ILE A 960 -16.74 -3.06 -26.71
N LEU A 961 -16.15 -1.96 -26.29
CA LEU A 961 -15.21 -1.18 -27.10
C LEU A 961 -13.79 -1.31 -26.54
N ASP A 962 -12.96 -1.97 -27.33
CA ASP A 962 -11.59 -2.35 -26.99
C ASP A 962 -10.63 -1.65 -27.94
N ASP A 963 -9.78 -0.76 -27.40
CA ASP A 963 -8.70 -0.08 -28.14
C ASP A 963 -7.31 -0.51 -27.64
N SER A 964 -7.22 -1.70 -27.03
CA SER A 964 -5.96 -2.35 -26.60
C SER A 964 -4.97 -2.53 -27.75
N ASP A 965 -3.70 -2.71 -27.41
CA ASP A 965 -2.64 -2.95 -28.39
C ASP A 965 -2.80 -4.33 -29.08
N ALA A 966 -3.50 -5.27 -28.44
CA ALA A 966 -3.92 -6.55 -28.99
C ALA A 966 -5.40 -6.80 -28.74
N SER A 967 -6.11 -7.33 -29.75
CA SER A 967 -7.56 -7.53 -29.68
C SER A 967 -7.96 -8.73 -28.81
N SER A 968 -8.89 -8.49 -27.88
CA SER A 968 -9.54 -9.52 -27.04
C SER A 968 -10.66 -10.30 -27.75
N GLU A 969 -10.92 -10.03 -29.05
CA GLU A 969 -12.07 -10.57 -29.82
C GLU A 969 -12.27 -12.07 -29.64
N LYS A 970 -11.17 -12.83 -29.74
CA LYS A 970 -11.19 -14.29 -29.72
C LYS A 970 -11.70 -14.86 -28.40
N ASP A 971 -11.44 -14.21 -27.28
CA ASP A 971 -11.86 -14.67 -25.95
C ASP A 971 -13.23 -14.12 -25.57
N VAL A 972 -13.57 -12.90 -26.01
CA VAL A 972 -14.94 -12.36 -25.88
C VAL A 972 -15.94 -13.18 -26.70
N LEU A 973 -15.64 -13.55 -27.95
CA LEU A 973 -16.54 -14.37 -28.78
C LEU A 973 -16.77 -15.78 -28.19
N ARG A 974 -15.82 -16.32 -27.43
CA ARG A 974 -16.01 -17.60 -26.69
C ARG A 974 -16.94 -17.47 -25.51
N PHE A 975 -16.84 -16.35 -24.79
CA PHE A 975 -17.75 -16.03 -23.71
C PHE A 975 -19.16 -15.83 -24.29
N ALA A 976 -19.29 -15.00 -25.33
CA ALA A 976 -20.53 -14.72 -26.03
C ALA A 976 -21.25 -15.98 -26.54
N ALA A 977 -20.50 -16.97 -27.06
CA ALA A 977 -21.08 -18.24 -27.53
C ALA A 977 -21.81 -19.06 -26.45
N ASN A 978 -21.59 -18.77 -25.16
CA ASN A 978 -22.21 -19.45 -24.02
C ASN A 978 -23.00 -18.50 -23.10
N SER A 979 -23.08 -17.21 -23.44
CA SER A 979 -23.79 -16.18 -22.67
C SER A 979 -25.26 -16.13 -23.06
N ARG A 980 -26.14 -15.78 -22.12
CA ARG A 980 -27.55 -15.44 -22.43
C ARG A 980 -27.73 -14.02 -22.96
N HIS A 981 -26.65 -13.24 -23.11
CA HIS A 981 -26.65 -11.84 -23.48
C HIS A 981 -26.14 -11.63 -24.92
N ASP A 982 -26.64 -10.57 -25.59
CA ASP A 982 -26.16 -10.18 -26.91
C ASP A 982 -24.86 -9.38 -26.79
N ILE A 983 -23.74 -10.11 -26.70
CA ILE A 983 -22.40 -9.53 -26.53
C ILE A 983 -21.81 -9.17 -27.91
N GLN A 984 -21.72 -7.87 -28.17
CA GLN A 984 -21.13 -7.30 -29.38
C GLN A 984 -19.76 -6.70 -29.04
N TYR A 985 -18.71 -7.25 -29.67
CA TYR A 985 -17.33 -6.78 -29.48
C TYR A 985 -16.88 -5.92 -30.66
N ARG A 986 -16.22 -4.79 -30.37
CA ARG A 986 -15.66 -3.88 -31.38
C ARG A 986 -14.23 -3.48 -31.03
N PHE A 987 -13.28 -4.05 -31.77
CA PHE A 987 -11.89 -3.61 -31.74
C PHE A 987 -11.72 -2.27 -32.48
N LEU A 988 -10.91 -1.38 -31.91
CA LEU A 988 -10.58 -0.07 -32.47
C LEU A 988 -9.07 0.03 -32.70
N SER A 989 -8.66 0.06 -33.98
CA SER A 989 -7.25 0.22 -34.39
C SER A 989 -6.59 1.56 -34.02
N LYS A 990 -7.31 2.45 -33.31
CA LYS A 990 -6.83 3.75 -32.85
C LYS A 990 -7.31 3.95 -31.42
N ARG A 991 -6.37 4.26 -30.53
CA ARG A 991 -6.64 4.65 -29.14
C ARG A 991 -7.52 5.91 -29.09
N LEU A 992 -8.58 5.86 -28.28
CA LEU A 992 -9.54 6.95 -28.06
C LEU A 992 -9.62 7.32 -26.58
N THR A 993 -10.17 8.48 -26.27
CA THR A 993 -10.55 8.81 -24.89
C THR A 993 -11.73 7.95 -24.42
N ILE A 994 -11.89 7.77 -23.10
CA ILE A 994 -12.99 6.98 -22.53
C ILE A 994 -14.36 7.55 -22.97
N GLY A 995 -14.50 8.87 -22.97
CA GLY A 995 -15.74 9.51 -23.44
C GLY A 995 -16.01 9.36 -24.93
N GLU A 996 -14.99 9.35 -25.79
CA GLU A 996 -15.16 9.02 -27.21
C GLU A 996 -15.63 7.57 -27.40
N LYS A 997 -15.05 6.60 -26.68
CA LYS A 997 -15.53 5.20 -26.70
C LYS A 997 -16.99 5.11 -26.25
N ARG A 998 -17.35 5.71 -25.12
CA ARG A 998 -18.74 5.67 -24.60
C ARG A 998 -19.74 6.38 -25.50
N ASN A 999 -19.35 7.46 -26.17
CA ASN A 999 -20.18 8.09 -27.21
C ASN A 999 -20.42 7.12 -28.38
N LEU A 1000 -19.39 6.47 -28.90
CA LEU A 1000 -19.52 5.49 -29.99
C LEU A 1000 -20.43 4.31 -29.60
N ALA A 1001 -20.30 3.81 -28.37
CA ALA A 1001 -21.15 2.75 -27.83
C ALA A 1001 -22.64 3.19 -27.73
N ALA A 1002 -22.89 4.42 -27.27
CA ALA A 1002 -24.23 4.98 -27.14
C ALA A 1002 -24.89 5.36 -28.46
N GLU A 1003 -24.09 5.51 -29.53
CA GLU A 1003 -24.58 5.68 -30.90
C GLU A 1003 -24.88 4.35 -31.62
N SER A 1004 -24.26 3.24 -31.20
CA SER A 1004 -24.44 1.91 -31.83
C SER A 1004 -25.55 1.03 -31.25
N THR A 1005 -25.94 1.23 -29.99
CA THR A 1005 -26.99 0.44 -29.31
C THR A 1005 -28.38 0.60 -29.94
N GLY A 1006 -29.24 -0.42 -29.81
CA GLY A 1006 -30.69 -0.36 -30.07
C GLY A 1006 -31.57 0.04 -28.87
N ALA A 1007 -31.07 -0.04 -27.63
CA ALA A 1007 -31.86 -0.19 -26.40
C ALA A 1007 -32.63 1.06 -25.90
N GLU A 1008 -33.63 0.88 -25.01
CA GLU A 1008 -34.30 2.00 -24.34
C GLU A 1008 -33.37 2.66 -23.30
N PHE A 1009 -32.68 1.85 -22.50
CA PHE A 1009 -31.73 2.30 -21.48
C PHE A 1009 -30.30 1.88 -21.80
N ILE A 1010 -29.35 2.70 -21.34
CA ILE A 1010 -27.92 2.53 -21.51
C ILE A 1010 -27.28 2.57 -20.12
N CYS A 1011 -26.55 1.53 -19.76
CA CYS A 1011 -25.85 1.36 -18.48
C CYS A 1011 -24.34 1.36 -18.75
N THR A 1012 -23.58 2.19 -18.04
CA THR A 1012 -22.10 2.22 -18.13
C THR A 1012 -21.48 1.14 -17.25
N TRP A 1013 -20.39 0.53 -17.68
CA TRP A 1013 -19.70 -0.51 -16.91
C TRP A 1013 -18.19 -0.43 -17.12
N ASP A 1014 -17.46 -0.20 -16.02
CA ASP A 1014 -15.99 -0.21 -16.04
C ASP A 1014 -15.47 -1.61 -15.66
N ASP A 1015 -14.35 -2.02 -16.26
CA ASP A 1015 -13.87 -3.42 -16.20
C ASP A 1015 -13.17 -3.80 -14.89
N ASP A 1016 -12.80 -2.82 -14.05
CA ASP A 1016 -12.12 -3.01 -12.77
C ASP A 1016 -13.04 -2.98 -11.53
N ASP A 1017 -14.29 -2.52 -11.62
CA ASP A 1017 -15.21 -2.41 -10.48
C ASP A 1017 -16.03 -3.69 -10.19
N ILE A 1018 -16.59 -3.81 -8.96
CA ILE A 1018 -17.48 -4.91 -8.58
C ILE A 1018 -18.90 -4.40 -8.32
N TYR A 1019 -19.88 -4.91 -9.08
CA TYR A 1019 -21.29 -4.53 -8.98
C TYR A 1019 -22.13 -5.64 -8.34
N THR A 1020 -23.22 -5.30 -7.64
CA THR A 1020 -24.16 -6.31 -7.14
C THR A 1020 -24.97 -6.94 -8.27
N VAL A 1021 -25.45 -8.17 -8.04
CA VAL A 1021 -26.24 -8.95 -9.01
C VAL A 1021 -27.56 -8.27 -9.41
N ASP A 1022 -28.09 -7.35 -8.61
CA ASP A 1022 -29.38 -6.69 -8.83
C ASP A 1022 -29.28 -5.28 -9.45
N ARG A 1023 -28.07 -4.81 -9.76
CA ARG A 1023 -27.80 -3.45 -10.26
C ARG A 1023 -28.70 -3.07 -11.45
N VAL A 1024 -28.68 -3.88 -12.51
CA VAL A 1024 -29.35 -3.52 -13.77
C VAL A 1024 -30.87 -3.48 -13.59
N ARG A 1025 -31.42 -4.41 -12.80
CA ARG A 1025 -32.86 -4.44 -12.48
C ARG A 1025 -33.29 -3.21 -11.71
N LEU A 1026 -32.63 -2.89 -10.60
CA LEU A 1026 -32.99 -1.74 -9.77
C LEU A 1026 -32.90 -0.41 -10.54
N GLN A 1027 -31.86 -0.21 -11.36
CA GLN A 1027 -31.73 1.01 -12.17
C GLN A 1027 -32.81 1.11 -13.26
N ALA A 1028 -33.15 0.00 -13.92
CA ALA A 1028 -34.18 -0.03 -14.98
C ALA A 1028 -35.60 0.12 -14.41
N GLU A 1029 -35.92 -0.53 -13.29
CA GLU A 1029 -37.19 -0.38 -12.57
C GLU A 1029 -37.38 1.08 -12.12
N PHE A 1030 -36.35 1.69 -11.54
CA PHE A 1030 -36.37 3.08 -11.12
C PHE A 1030 -36.61 4.04 -12.28
N LEU A 1031 -35.90 3.90 -13.41
CA LEU A 1031 -36.12 4.75 -14.59
C LEU A 1031 -37.52 4.56 -15.19
N SER A 1032 -38.04 3.33 -15.17
CA SER A 1032 -39.37 3.00 -15.68
C SER A 1032 -40.48 3.63 -14.84
N GLY A 1033 -40.37 3.55 -13.51
CA GLY A 1033 -41.28 4.23 -12.58
C GLY A 1033 -41.15 5.76 -12.64
N ASN A 1034 -39.93 6.28 -12.80
CA ASN A 1034 -39.65 7.72 -12.77
C ASN A 1034 -39.50 8.32 -14.18
N ARG A 1035 -40.61 8.42 -14.93
CA ARG A 1035 -40.65 9.03 -16.28
C ARG A 1035 -40.12 10.47 -16.40
N ARG A 1036 -39.89 11.18 -15.29
CA ARG A 1036 -39.27 12.52 -15.25
C ARG A 1036 -37.73 12.48 -15.08
N CYS A 1037 -37.17 11.31 -14.77
CA CYS A 1037 -35.75 11.08 -14.64
C CYS A 1037 -35.20 10.49 -15.95
N ASN A 1038 -34.15 11.12 -16.47
CA ASN A 1038 -33.52 10.68 -17.73
C ASN A 1038 -32.22 9.89 -17.50
N CYS A 1039 -31.65 10.02 -16.31
CA CYS A 1039 -30.46 9.32 -15.85
C CYS A 1039 -30.69 8.94 -14.40
N VAL A 1040 -30.20 7.78 -13.99
CA VAL A 1040 -30.04 7.38 -12.60
C VAL A 1040 -28.57 7.05 -12.36
N ALA A 1041 -28.05 7.47 -11.22
CA ALA A 1041 -26.72 7.09 -10.75
C ALA A 1041 -26.85 6.30 -9.44
N ILE A 1042 -25.81 5.53 -9.13
CA ILE A 1042 -25.70 4.79 -7.89
C ILE A 1042 -24.83 5.59 -6.92
N GLU A 1043 -25.26 5.68 -5.66
CA GLU A 1043 -24.48 6.36 -4.61
C GLU A 1043 -23.24 5.54 -4.24
N ARG A 1044 -22.09 6.20 -4.13
CA ARG A 1044 -20.84 5.61 -3.64
C ARG A 1044 -20.80 5.67 -2.13
N ARG A 1045 -20.55 4.53 -1.48
CA ARG A 1045 -20.33 4.47 -0.02
C ARG A 1045 -19.02 3.82 0.39
N PHE A 1046 -18.49 2.86 -0.38
CA PHE A 1046 -17.20 2.22 -0.07
C PHE A 1046 -16.29 2.11 -1.29
N PHE A 1047 -14.99 2.15 -1.03
CA PHE A 1047 -13.95 1.77 -1.97
C PHE A 1047 -12.95 0.81 -1.31
N TYR A 1048 -12.41 -0.11 -2.11
CA TYR A 1048 -11.40 -1.06 -1.69
C TYR A 1048 -10.11 -0.87 -2.51
N TRP A 1049 -8.96 -0.94 -1.85
CA TRP A 1049 -7.65 -0.71 -2.43
C TRP A 1049 -6.82 -2.01 -2.38
N PRO A 1050 -6.83 -2.86 -3.43
CA PRO A 1050 -6.28 -4.22 -3.36
C PRO A 1050 -4.78 -4.32 -3.06
N ASN A 1051 -4.03 -3.23 -3.28
CA ASN A 1051 -2.59 -3.18 -3.02
C ASN A 1051 -2.24 -2.86 -1.55
N GLU A 1052 -3.20 -2.28 -0.81
CA GLU A 1052 -3.02 -1.89 0.60
C GLU A 1052 -3.82 -2.82 1.53
N ASP A 1053 -4.72 -3.64 0.97
CA ASP A 1053 -5.74 -4.42 1.69
C ASP A 1053 -6.60 -3.54 2.61
N VAL A 1054 -6.97 -2.35 2.11
CA VAL A 1054 -7.74 -1.36 2.86
C VAL A 1054 -9.09 -1.12 2.21
N LEU A 1055 -10.15 -1.34 2.99
CA LEU A 1055 -11.51 -0.93 2.73
C LEU A 1055 -11.78 0.42 3.42
N ARG A 1056 -12.37 1.40 2.72
CA ARG A 1056 -12.73 2.71 3.30
C ARG A 1056 -14.13 3.17 2.91
N GLY A 1057 -14.78 3.91 3.82
CA GLY A 1057 -15.99 4.68 3.53
C GLY A 1057 -15.71 5.93 2.67
N CYS A 1058 -16.72 6.41 1.94
CA CYS A 1058 -16.64 7.59 1.08
C CYS A 1058 -17.50 8.73 1.64
N GLU A 1059 -16.92 9.58 2.48
CA GLU A 1059 -17.67 10.68 3.15
C GLU A 1059 -17.61 12.02 2.43
N ASP A 1060 -16.59 12.24 1.60
CA ASP A 1060 -16.20 13.59 1.16
C ASP A 1060 -16.55 13.92 -0.31
N MET A 1061 -17.35 13.08 -0.98
CA MET A 1061 -17.85 13.36 -2.32
C MET A 1061 -19.22 14.05 -2.27
N GLN A 1062 -19.20 15.39 -2.28
CA GLN A 1062 -20.36 16.18 -2.72
C GLN A 1062 -20.90 15.57 -4.01
N PHE A 1063 -22.16 15.14 -3.98
CA PHE A 1063 -22.75 14.14 -4.89
C PHE A 1063 -22.37 14.34 -6.37
N LEU A 1064 -21.25 13.72 -6.77
CA LEU A 1064 -20.76 13.62 -8.13
C LEU A 1064 -21.11 12.22 -8.62
N PRO A 1065 -22.17 12.08 -9.44
CA PRO A 1065 -22.52 10.80 -10.06
C PRO A 1065 -21.37 10.38 -10.97
N LEU A 1066 -20.62 9.36 -10.56
CA LEU A 1066 -19.52 8.91 -11.39
C LEU A 1066 -20.04 8.17 -12.62
N GLU A 1067 -19.27 8.45 -13.66
CA GLU A 1067 -19.25 7.91 -15.00
C GLU A 1067 -19.51 6.42 -15.13
N ASN A 1068 -19.06 5.60 -14.19
CA ASN A 1068 -19.20 4.14 -14.16
C ASN A 1068 -20.56 3.66 -13.65
N THR A 1069 -21.25 4.45 -12.82
CA THR A 1069 -22.53 4.07 -12.18
C THR A 1069 -23.78 4.46 -12.97
N LEU A 1070 -23.63 5.14 -14.11
CA LEU A 1070 -24.75 5.75 -14.82
C LEU A 1070 -25.62 4.71 -15.52
N CYS A 1071 -26.94 4.86 -15.40
CA CYS A 1071 -27.91 4.25 -16.29
C CYS A 1071 -28.87 5.34 -16.80
N PHE A 1072 -29.05 5.47 -18.12
CA PHE A 1072 -29.79 6.58 -18.71
C PHE A 1072 -30.62 6.20 -19.93
N ARG A 1073 -31.64 7.01 -20.22
CA ARG A 1073 -32.53 6.84 -21.38
C ARG A 1073 -31.79 7.20 -22.66
N ARG A 1074 -31.74 6.29 -23.64
CA ARG A 1074 -31.17 6.53 -24.98
C ARG A 1074 -31.69 7.83 -25.61
N ARG A 1075 -33.00 8.08 -25.54
CA ARG A 1075 -33.63 9.31 -26.08
C ARG A 1075 -33.07 10.61 -25.50
N TRP A 1076 -32.48 10.57 -24.31
CA TRP A 1076 -31.83 11.74 -23.70
C TRP A 1076 -30.43 11.98 -24.28
N PHE A 1077 -29.72 10.92 -24.63
CA PHE A 1077 -28.46 10.98 -25.40
C PHE A 1077 -28.71 11.46 -26.84
N GLU A 1078 -29.76 10.94 -27.50
CA GLU A 1078 -30.18 11.37 -28.84
C GLU A 1078 -30.57 12.86 -28.91
N ALA A 1079 -31.04 13.44 -27.80
CA ALA A 1079 -31.31 14.88 -27.67
C ALA A 1079 -30.04 15.77 -27.60
N GLY A 1080 -28.92 15.32 -28.15
CA GLY A 1080 -27.66 16.06 -28.22
C GLY A 1080 -26.81 16.05 -26.94
N ARG A 1081 -27.00 15.06 -26.05
CA ARG A 1081 -26.10 14.85 -24.90
C ARG A 1081 -24.97 13.90 -25.30
N ARG A 1082 -23.73 14.21 -24.90
CA ARG A 1082 -22.52 13.43 -25.23
C ARG A 1082 -21.57 13.45 -24.05
N PHE A 1083 -20.86 12.35 -23.80
CA PHE A 1083 -19.69 12.33 -22.93
C PHE A 1083 -18.62 13.29 -23.48
N ALA A 1084 -17.87 13.95 -22.61
CA ALA A 1084 -16.78 14.84 -23.03
C ALA A 1084 -15.59 14.02 -23.59
N ALA A 1085 -14.84 14.58 -24.55
CA ALA A 1085 -13.65 13.93 -25.10
C ALA A 1085 -12.48 13.97 -24.10
N GLY A 1086 -12.51 13.07 -23.13
CA GLY A 1086 -11.53 12.92 -22.06
C GLY A 1086 -11.62 11.56 -21.38
N SER A 1087 -10.63 11.26 -20.54
CA SER A 1087 -10.54 9.98 -19.79
C SER A 1087 -10.65 10.16 -18.28
N LEU A 1088 -11.12 11.33 -17.83
CA LEU A 1088 -11.47 11.65 -16.44
C LEU A 1088 -12.65 12.62 -16.46
N ASN A 1089 -13.69 12.34 -15.67
CA ASN A 1089 -14.92 13.13 -15.55
C ASN A 1089 -15.70 13.33 -16.89
N GLU A 1090 -15.66 12.36 -17.80
CA GLU A 1090 -16.28 12.50 -19.12
C GLU A 1090 -17.82 12.57 -19.10
N GLY A 1091 -18.45 12.02 -18.06
CA GLY A 1091 -19.88 12.07 -17.81
C GLY A 1091 -20.40 13.46 -17.47
N LEU A 1092 -19.52 14.38 -17.01
CA LEU A 1092 -19.89 15.79 -16.88
C LEU A 1092 -20.41 16.38 -18.20
N GLY A 1093 -19.91 15.93 -19.35
CA GLY A 1093 -20.42 16.32 -20.67
C GLY A 1093 -21.88 15.89 -20.87
N LEU A 1094 -22.18 14.63 -20.54
CA LEU A 1094 -23.51 14.02 -20.70
C LEU A 1094 -24.53 14.75 -19.80
N LEU A 1095 -24.15 14.95 -18.53
CA LEU A 1095 -24.98 15.56 -17.50
C LEU A 1095 -25.22 17.06 -17.74
N ARG A 1096 -24.20 17.82 -18.17
CA ARG A 1096 -24.31 19.28 -18.41
C ARG A 1096 -24.89 19.63 -19.78
N GLY A 1097 -24.57 18.87 -20.82
CA GLY A 1097 -25.03 19.12 -22.19
C GLY A 1097 -24.35 20.30 -22.89
N PRO A 1098 -24.66 20.51 -24.18
CA PRO A 1098 -23.83 21.30 -25.11
C PRO A 1098 -23.81 22.82 -24.88
N THR A 1099 -24.68 23.37 -24.03
CA THR A 1099 -24.83 24.83 -23.83
C THR A 1099 -24.53 25.31 -22.41
N GLY A 1100 -24.07 24.42 -21.51
CA GLY A 1100 -23.82 24.76 -20.10
C GLY A 1100 -25.09 25.11 -19.29
N VAL A 1101 -26.27 25.04 -19.90
CA VAL A 1101 -27.55 25.35 -19.27
C VAL A 1101 -27.91 24.26 -18.26
N LYS A 1102 -28.11 24.65 -16.99
CA LYS A 1102 -28.65 23.80 -15.91
C LYS A 1102 -30.13 23.45 -16.15
N HIS A 1103 -30.44 22.76 -17.25
CA HIS A 1103 -31.66 21.97 -17.36
C HIS A 1103 -31.33 20.53 -16.99
N PRO A 1104 -31.58 20.12 -15.73
CA PRO A 1104 -31.47 18.73 -15.36
C PRO A 1104 -32.61 17.98 -16.05
N GLY A 1105 -32.27 17.15 -17.04
CA GLY A 1105 -32.94 15.85 -17.08
C GLY A 1105 -32.69 15.27 -15.70
N ARG A 1106 -33.75 15.09 -14.88
CA ARG A 1106 -33.56 14.87 -13.44
C ARG A 1106 -32.66 13.65 -13.27
N LEU A 1107 -31.49 13.88 -12.68
CA LEU A 1107 -30.64 12.83 -12.20
C LEU A 1107 -31.37 12.20 -11.02
N GLY A 1108 -31.87 11.00 -11.23
CA GLY A 1108 -32.23 10.13 -10.13
C GLY A 1108 -30.97 9.74 -9.38
N ILE A 1109 -31.03 9.84 -8.07
CA ILE A 1109 -30.22 8.98 -7.21
C ILE A 1109 -31.11 7.77 -6.99
N LEU A 1110 -30.61 6.57 -7.28
CA LEU A 1110 -31.35 5.35 -6.95
C LEU A 1110 -31.47 5.31 -5.42
N PRO A 1111 -32.69 5.44 -4.83
CA PRO A 1111 -32.86 5.67 -3.39
C PRO A 1111 -32.79 4.34 -2.65
N ILE A 1112 -31.61 3.72 -2.71
CA ILE A 1112 -31.27 2.53 -1.97
C ILE A 1112 -31.04 2.97 -0.52
N SER A 1113 -31.64 2.22 0.41
CA SER A 1113 -31.50 2.48 1.84
C SER A 1113 -30.02 2.69 2.21
N ALA A 1114 -29.75 3.48 3.25
CA ALA A 1114 -28.40 3.63 3.79
C ALA A 1114 -27.71 2.26 4.02
N GLU A 1115 -28.51 1.22 4.25
CA GLU A 1115 -28.17 -0.13 4.70
C GLU A 1115 -28.05 -1.20 3.58
N GLU A 1116 -28.23 -0.87 2.30
CA GLU A 1116 -28.41 -1.87 1.22
C GLU A 1116 -27.38 -1.75 0.06
N LEU A 1117 -26.09 -1.67 0.35
CA LEU A 1117 -25.05 -1.30 -0.63
C LEU A 1117 -25.18 -1.98 -2.04
N PRO A 1118 -25.14 -1.20 -3.14
CA PRO A 1118 -25.29 -1.70 -4.53
C PRO A 1118 -24.02 -1.91 -5.36
N PHE A 1119 -22.83 -1.48 -4.92
CA PHE A 1119 -21.56 -1.80 -5.60
C PHE A 1119 -20.36 -1.48 -4.71
N LEU A 1120 -19.20 -2.05 -5.05
CA LEU A 1120 -17.91 -1.80 -4.44
C LEU A 1120 -16.94 -1.24 -5.49
N TYR A 1121 -16.44 -0.03 -5.25
CA TYR A 1121 -15.53 0.67 -6.16
C TYR A 1121 -14.08 0.23 -5.91
N ILE A 1122 -13.36 -0.19 -6.96
CA ILE A 1122 -11.99 -0.71 -6.83
C ILE A 1122 -10.95 0.34 -7.21
N LYS A 1123 -9.97 0.56 -6.34
CA LYS A 1123 -8.85 1.49 -6.59
C LYS A 1123 -7.56 0.73 -6.89
N HIS A 1124 -7.15 0.76 -8.15
CA HIS A 1124 -5.83 0.30 -8.58
C HIS A 1124 -4.81 1.44 -8.53
N SER A 1125 -3.51 1.11 -8.60
CA SER A 1125 -2.39 2.05 -8.47
C SER A 1125 -2.36 3.20 -9.49
N GLY A 1126 -3.12 3.11 -10.59
CA GLY A 1126 -3.28 4.20 -11.57
C GLY A 1126 -4.51 5.10 -11.36
N SER A 1127 -5.37 4.80 -10.39
CA SER A 1127 -6.72 5.39 -10.27
C SER A 1127 -6.72 6.78 -9.60
N MET A 1128 -6.06 7.77 -10.20
CA MET A 1128 -5.96 9.15 -9.67
C MET A 1128 -7.32 9.81 -9.43
N THR A 1129 -7.41 10.64 -8.39
CA THR A 1129 -8.46 11.68 -8.33
C THR A 1129 -8.05 12.85 -9.22
N GLY A 1130 -9.02 13.61 -9.75
CA GLY A 1130 -8.75 14.79 -10.59
C GLY A 1130 -8.05 15.97 -9.88
N ALA A 1131 -7.57 15.76 -8.65
CA ALA A 1131 -6.85 16.74 -7.83
C ALA A 1131 -5.55 16.19 -7.19
N GLY A 1132 -5.11 14.97 -7.55
CA GLY A 1132 -3.85 14.41 -7.08
C GLY A 1132 -3.77 14.12 -5.57
N LYS A 1133 -4.92 13.92 -4.91
CA LYS A 1133 -5.01 13.54 -3.50
C LYS A 1133 -5.64 12.15 -3.32
N PRO A 1134 -5.24 11.34 -2.32
CA PRO A 1134 -6.11 10.29 -1.83
C PRO A 1134 -7.44 10.88 -1.32
N TYR A 1135 -8.51 10.09 -1.29
CA TYR A 1135 -9.76 10.53 -0.67
C TYR A 1135 -9.51 10.81 0.82
N ALA A 1136 -9.94 11.99 1.30
CA ALA A 1136 -9.56 12.47 2.62
C ALA A 1136 -10.30 11.72 3.73
N GLU A 1137 -9.57 11.46 4.82
CA GLU A 1137 -10.11 10.96 6.10
C GLU A 1137 -10.85 12.10 6.85
N GLN A 1138 -12.01 12.54 6.35
CA GLN A 1138 -12.94 13.31 7.17
C GLN A 1138 -13.92 12.37 7.85
N GLY A 1139 -13.51 11.81 8.99
CA GLY A 1139 -14.33 10.91 9.78
C GLY A 1139 -15.61 11.57 10.27
N ALA A 1140 -16.72 11.25 9.62
CA ALA A 1140 -17.92 10.91 10.36
C ALA A 1140 -17.97 9.36 10.48
N GLU A 1141 -18.99 8.85 11.16
CA GLU A 1141 -19.12 7.41 11.41
C GLU A 1141 -19.82 6.76 10.20
N LEU A 1142 -19.13 6.64 9.05
CA LEU A 1142 -19.70 5.90 7.91
C LEU A 1142 -19.72 4.40 8.19
N SER A 1143 -20.80 4.00 8.86
CA SER A 1143 -21.21 2.63 9.15
C SER A 1143 -20.86 1.67 8.02
N LEU A 1144 -19.99 0.69 8.28
CA LEU A 1144 -19.64 -0.41 7.36
C LEU A 1144 -20.78 -1.45 7.25
N LEU A 1145 -21.75 -1.40 8.17
CA LEU A 1145 -22.90 -2.30 8.27
C LEU A 1145 -23.68 -2.53 6.94
N PRO A 1146 -23.84 -1.54 6.03
CA PRO A 1146 -24.49 -1.74 4.74
C PRO A 1146 -23.72 -2.67 3.80
N LEU A 1147 -22.38 -2.64 3.84
CA LEU A 1147 -21.54 -3.55 3.08
C LEU A 1147 -21.53 -4.93 3.72
N VAL A 1148 -21.41 -4.98 5.05
CA VAL A 1148 -21.53 -6.23 5.83
C VAL A 1148 -22.84 -6.95 5.49
N ARG A 1149 -23.97 -6.23 5.51
CA ARG A 1149 -25.28 -6.77 5.17
C ARG A 1149 -25.36 -7.20 3.70
N ALA A 1150 -24.81 -6.43 2.76
CA ALA A 1150 -24.76 -6.82 1.34
C ALA A 1150 -23.93 -8.09 1.09
N CYS A 1151 -22.81 -8.26 1.81
CA CYS A 1151 -22.00 -9.48 1.81
C CYS A 1151 -22.76 -10.67 2.43
N HIS A 1152 -23.36 -10.49 3.60
CA HIS A 1152 -24.15 -11.53 4.29
C HIS A 1152 -25.36 -12.00 3.46
N LEU A 1153 -26.01 -11.08 2.73
CA LEU A 1153 -27.12 -11.39 1.82
C LEU A 1153 -26.67 -11.94 0.45
N GLY A 1154 -25.37 -12.18 0.22
CA GLY A 1154 -24.86 -12.74 -1.03
C GLY A 1154 -25.15 -11.89 -2.27
N ARG A 1155 -25.25 -10.56 -2.13
CA ARG A 1155 -25.63 -9.67 -3.26
C ARG A 1155 -24.50 -9.40 -4.26
N PHE A 1156 -23.27 -9.78 -3.94
CA PHE A 1156 -22.16 -9.75 -4.89
C PHE A 1156 -22.11 -11.04 -5.74
N PRO A 1157 -21.63 -10.96 -7.00
CA PRO A 1157 -21.60 -12.12 -7.89
C PRO A 1157 -20.67 -13.21 -7.36
N ASP A 1158 -21.12 -14.46 -7.44
CA ASP A 1158 -20.28 -15.62 -7.14
C ASP A 1158 -19.28 -15.84 -8.28
N LEU A 1159 -18.02 -15.47 -8.02
CA LEU A 1159 -16.94 -15.48 -9.00
C LEU A 1159 -15.92 -16.58 -8.68
N PRO A 1160 -15.38 -17.29 -9.70
CA PRO A 1160 -14.44 -18.39 -9.50
C PRO A 1160 -13.30 -18.03 -8.56
N SER A 1161 -12.99 -18.92 -7.60
CA SER A 1161 -12.09 -18.66 -6.45
C SER A 1161 -10.66 -18.19 -6.79
N CYS A 1162 -10.25 -18.27 -8.06
CA CYS A 1162 -8.97 -17.84 -8.60
C CYS A 1162 -8.99 -16.46 -9.30
N ALA A 1163 -10.17 -15.90 -9.62
CA ALA A 1163 -10.37 -14.59 -10.28
C ALA A 1163 -9.95 -13.42 -9.37
N ASN A 1164 -9.60 -12.27 -9.95
CA ASN A 1164 -9.15 -11.11 -9.20
C ASN A 1164 -10.28 -10.54 -8.32
N HIS A 1165 -11.47 -10.31 -8.89
CA HIS A 1165 -12.64 -9.84 -8.16
C HIS A 1165 -13.11 -10.84 -7.08
N SER A 1166 -12.94 -12.16 -7.29
CA SER A 1166 -13.22 -13.19 -6.26
C SER A 1166 -12.25 -13.11 -5.06
N ARG A 1167 -10.96 -12.88 -5.31
CA ARG A 1167 -9.98 -12.62 -4.25
C ARG A 1167 -10.27 -11.32 -3.51
N ILE A 1168 -10.65 -10.27 -4.23
CA ILE A 1168 -11.05 -8.98 -3.67
C ILE A 1168 -12.26 -9.14 -2.74
N LEU A 1169 -13.32 -9.83 -3.18
CA LEU A 1169 -14.50 -10.10 -2.35
C LEU A 1169 -14.16 -10.93 -1.11
N ARG A 1170 -13.23 -11.88 -1.21
CA ARG A 1170 -12.74 -12.64 -0.05
C ARG A 1170 -11.99 -11.75 0.94
N ALA A 1171 -11.04 -10.94 0.48
CA ALA A 1171 -10.31 -10.01 1.33
C ALA A 1171 -11.24 -9.00 2.02
N VAL A 1172 -12.22 -8.45 1.29
CA VAL A 1172 -13.26 -7.59 1.89
C VAL A 1172 -14.08 -8.32 2.97
N ARG A 1173 -14.46 -9.58 2.76
CA ARG A 1173 -15.16 -10.38 3.78
C ARG A 1173 -14.28 -10.69 5.00
N GLU A 1174 -12.99 -10.94 4.80
CA GLU A 1174 -12.00 -11.20 5.85
C GLU A 1174 -11.79 -9.93 6.70
N LEU A 1175 -11.51 -8.77 6.08
CA LEU A 1175 -11.43 -7.47 6.76
C LEU A 1175 -12.68 -7.14 7.57
N LEU A 1176 -13.88 -7.37 7.01
CA LEU A 1176 -15.13 -7.12 7.72
C LEU A 1176 -15.31 -8.07 8.91
N ARG A 1177 -14.91 -9.34 8.80
CA ARG A 1177 -14.96 -10.30 9.91
C ARG A 1177 -14.08 -9.85 11.07
N ASP A 1178 -12.85 -9.42 10.77
CA ASP A 1178 -11.87 -9.00 11.77
C ASP A 1178 -12.30 -7.70 12.48
N LEU A 1179 -12.89 -6.76 11.75
CA LEU A 1179 -13.49 -5.55 12.32
C LEU A 1179 -14.67 -5.89 13.25
N ILE A 1180 -15.57 -6.79 12.84
CA ILE A 1180 -16.67 -7.26 13.70
C ILE A 1180 -16.14 -8.01 14.92
N SER A 1181 -15.03 -8.76 14.82
CA SER A 1181 -14.40 -9.42 15.98
C SER A 1181 -13.91 -8.41 17.02
N GLY A 1182 -13.26 -7.32 16.57
CA GLY A 1182 -12.83 -6.23 17.45
C GLY A 1182 -14.00 -5.56 18.16
N ASP A 1183 -15.06 -5.22 17.43
CA ASP A 1183 -16.27 -4.64 18.00
C ASP A 1183 -16.96 -5.59 19.00
N VAL A 1184 -16.97 -6.90 18.73
CA VAL A 1184 -17.50 -7.95 19.62
C VAL A 1184 -16.71 -8.03 20.92
N ASP A 1185 -15.38 -7.95 20.87
CA ASP A 1185 -14.55 -7.99 22.07
C ASP A 1185 -14.68 -6.70 22.91
N ASP A 1186 -14.86 -5.53 22.28
CA ASP A 1186 -15.20 -4.28 22.97
C ASP A 1186 -16.61 -4.31 23.60
N LEU A 1187 -17.58 -4.96 22.94
CA LEU A 1187 -18.92 -5.18 23.51
C LEU A 1187 -18.90 -6.16 24.69
N ARG A 1188 -18.10 -7.23 24.61
CA ARG A 1188 -17.82 -8.15 25.74
C ARG A 1188 -17.17 -7.41 26.90
N ALA A 1189 -16.16 -6.59 26.63
CA ALA A 1189 -15.43 -5.84 27.66
C ALA A 1189 -16.28 -4.77 28.35
N THR A 1190 -17.26 -4.19 27.65
CA THR A 1190 -18.19 -3.19 28.21
C THR A 1190 -19.40 -3.81 28.92
N GLY A 1191 -19.81 -5.04 28.58
CA GLY A 1191 -20.88 -5.76 29.26
C GLY A 1191 -22.30 -5.18 29.05
N ASP A 1192 -22.46 -4.22 28.15
CA ASP A 1192 -23.73 -3.52 27.90
C ASP A 1192 -24.58 -4.28 26.88
N ALA A 1193 -25.48 -5.12 27.38
CA ALA A 1193 -26.42 -5.90 26.58
C ALA A 1193 -27.28 -5.03 25.64
N ILE A 1194 -27.64 -3.81 26.05
CA ILE A 1194 -28.49 -2.91 25.26
C ILE A 1194 -27.69 -2.31 24.10
N LYS A 1195 -26.42 -1.94 24.35
CA LYS A 1195 -25.49 -1.50 23.29
C LYS A 1195 -25.20 -2.63 22.30
N ALA A 1196 -24.97 -3.84 22.80
CA ALA A 1196 -24.76 -5.01 21.95
C ALA A 1196 -26.00 -5.32 21.08
N ALA A 1197 -27.21 -5.34 21.68
CA ALA A 1197 -28.45 -5.66 20.96
C ALA A 1197 -28.70 -4.69 19.80
N ARG A 1198 -28.43 -3.40 20.03
CA ARG A 1198 -28.49 -2.36 18.98
C ARG A 1198 -27.43 -2.54 17.90
N TYR A 1199 -26.24 -3.04 18.24
CA TYR A 1199 -25.18 -3.31 17.28
C TYR A 1199 -25.56 -4.48 16.34
N LEU A 1200 -26.10 -5.58 16.90
CA LEU A 1200 -26.62 -6.70 16.10
C LEU A 1200 -27.85 -6.31 15.25
N GLU A 1201 -28.77 -5.53 15.81
CA GLU A 1201 -29.92 -4.97 15.07
C GLU A 1201 -29.44 -4.08 13.90
N ALA A 1202 -28.37 -3.30 14.09
CA ALA A 1202 -27.82 -2.45 13.03
C ALA A 1202 -27.07 -3.27 11.95
N LEU A 1203 -26.31 -4.32 12.32
CA LEU A 1203 -25.68 -5.27 11.38
C LEU A 1203 -26.73 -5.94 10.48
N THR A 1204 -27.73 -6.58 11.09
CA THR A 1204 -28.68 -7.47 10.40
C THR A 1204 -29.90 -6.74 9.84
N GLY A 1205 -30.28 -5.60 10.42
CA GLY A 1205 -31.58 -4.95 10.18
C GLY A 1205 -32.75 -5.62 10.92
N VAL A 1206 -32.47 -6.60 11.79
CA VAL A 1206 -33.46 -7.40 12.51
C VAL A 1206 -33.17 -7.34 14.00
N ARG A 1207 -34.17 -6.96 14.80
CA ARG A 1207 -34.02 -6.90 16.26
C ARG A 1207 -33.84 -8.32 16.83
N PRO A 1208 -32.84 -8.58 17.68
CA PRO A 1208 -32.60 -9.91 18.23
C PRO A 1208 -33.77 -10.39 19.11
N GLN A 1209 -34.04 -11.70 19.08
CA GLN A 1209 -35.11 -12.31 19.87
C GLN A 1209 -34.74 -12.48 21.34
N ASP A 1210 -33.45 -12.70 21.63
CA ASP A 1210 -32.89 -12.62 22.97
C ASP A 1210 -32.04 -11.34 23.09
N GLU A 1211 -32.46 -10.42 23.97
CA GLU A 1211 -31.71 -9.19 24.28
C GLU A 1211 -30.69 -9.40 25.41
N SER A 1212 -30.47 -10.64 25.87
CA SER A 1212 -29.36 -10.97 26.77
C SER A 1212 -28.02 -10.75 26.05
N LEU A 1213 -27.00 -10.33 26.80
CA LEU A 1213 -25.66 -10.09 26.24
C LEU A 1213 -25.14 -11.33 25.50
N GLN A 1214 -25.40 -12.53 26.02
CA GLN A 1214 -24.96 -13.78 25.40
C GLN A 1214 -25.70 -14.06 24.10
N GLY A 1215 -27.04 -14.05 24.09
CA GLY A 1215 -27.83 -14.34 22.88
C GLY A 1215 -27.57 -13.34 21.74
N VAL A 1216 -27.22 -12.10 22.08
CA VAL A 1216 -26.76 -11.10 21.12
C VAL A 1216 -25.35 -11.41 20.59
N LEU A 1217 -24.40 -11.75 21.45
CA LEU A 1217 -23.03 -12.10 21.03
C LEU A 1217 -23.03 -13.35 20.14
N ASP A 1218 -23.89 -14.33 20.44
CA ASP A 1218 -24.09 -15.53 19.64
C ASP A 1218 -24.62 -15.16 18.23
N GLY A 1219 -25.63 -14.28 18.15
CA GLY A 1219 -26.15 -13.78 16.87
C GLY A 1219 -25.16 -12.95 16.04
N ILE A 1220 -24.21 -12.26 16.67
CA ILE A 1220 -23.11 -11.61 15.94
C ILE A 1220 -22.11 -12.67 15.43
N GLY A 1221 -21.83 -13.71 16.24
CA GLY A 1221 -21.01 -14.85 15.83
C GLY A 1221 -21.57 -15.61 14.62
N GLU A 1222 -22.89 -15.80 14.54
CA GLU A 1222 -23.56 -16.38 13.37
C GLU A 1222 -23.32 -15.55 12.10
N LEU A 1223 -23.37 -14.22 12.18
CA LEU A 1223 -23.08 -13.33 11.07
C LEU A 1223 -21.61 -13.43 10.62
N GLN A 1224 -20.67 -13.52 11.56
CA GLN A 1224 -19.25 -13.72 11.25
C GLN A 1224 -19.00 -15.07 10.57
N ALA A 1225 -19.68 -16.13 11.01
CA ALA A 1225 -19.63 -17.45 10.39
C ALA A 1225 -20.24 -17.45 8.97
N ALA A 1226 -21.34 -16.73 8.75
CA ALA A 1226 -21.94 -16.55 7.42
C ALA A 1226 -20.98 -15.84 6.45
N LEU A 1227 -20.35 -14.72 6.87
CA LEU A 1227 -19.32 -14.02 6.08
C LEU A 1227 -18.07 -14.87 5.81
N ALA A 1228 -17.84 -15.92 6.61
CA ALA A 1228 -16.74 -16.87 6.44
C ALA A 1228 -17.06 -18.03 5.48
N THR A 1229 -18.33 -18.30 5.19
CA THR A 1229 -18.78 -19.53 4.51
C THR A 1229 -19.46 -19.31 3.16
N GLY A 1230 -19.81 -18.06 2.80
CA GLY A 1230 -20.41 -17.71 1.49
C GLY A 1230 -19.86 -16.40 0.93
#